data_AF-A0A3E2WW51-F1
#
_entry.id   AF-A0A3E2WW51-F1
#
_cell.length_a   1.000
_cell.length_b   1.000
_cell.length_c   1.000
_cell.angle_alpha   90.00
_cell.angle_beta   90.00
_cell.angle_gamma   90.00
#
_symmetry.space_group_name_H-M   'P 1'
#
loop_
_entity.id
_entity.type
_entity.pdbx_description
1 polymer ?
#
loop_
_entity_poly.entity_id
_entity_poly.type
_entity_poly.pdbx_seq_one_letter_code
_entity_poly.pdbx_strand_id
1 'polypeptide(L)'
;MKKDIIDKFVELLGIKWTPEEKQVEALSQLVAYSKTKGKNKTKDYKMTFIEAVNNKLDLNASAYQGVLDYAFKINVKFNYKQKLVIRELLDKGEKKAFGKFLRENNIEDELFLKHFNPVDEELTFKELGYLIQTDKKCNDVIASIFSRYCFNLFDWNISREFFSGEDVREDFYDFIGAKYPDMCQRNHAMVFIDATHPLMEEDYICGCNKLLGTIKEAYNNLNNHCDMIVYIPNIKKDNGKQWKLYADIILYSEKHIKEKIDRAYFRWKKIGDITKDYIESLVPYNAEFDVAFQGFVFKDCFVIGEDKEYSLLLIFEKNKRDERIVNCPACYSKNIQGNSYPILNVRSWECENPLCPDRSKYNRGKRYAFMSLYRQKQLQNEENYIPEQSIAKWHLDCIKTCPETEIFEMAVRHYSCVGDEVDVYTNEKKRSKSFLSRKINYHEIKDCQIDIRKTFMDSSYFYRYIQDDNRIIGEYKKSKIGKADVFFGDSYDVLRSLPESSIDGAVTSPPYYNAKTYSQWGNIYCYLYDMYNISREIYRVMKEGAVYLFNIFDYFDNENNISLSAMGDKRMILGAYMIDIFQRIGFEVIGNIIWDKGEIQGNRSFNQGNLTPYYQAPLNCWEHVLILSKGKPNKKYSEIVSQIKNIRPVVKMVRGRNILGHDAPYPSDIPEIIIQHMEKEDVVLDPFLGSGTTSIVANKYGVGSIGIEKNDNYYELCKKRIKDGLQV
;
A
#
# COMPACT_ATOMS: atom_id res chain seq x y z
N MET A 1 -33.83 14.59 35.18
CA MET A 1 -32.86 14.94 34.10
C MET A 1 -32.73 13.84 33.07
N LYS A 2 -32.30 12.61 33.41
CA LYS A 2 -32.24 11.49 32.45
C LYS A 2 -33.59 11.18 31.78
N LYS A 3 -34.60 10.89 32.59
CA LYS A 3 -35.95 10.55 32.12
C LYS A 3 -36.49 11.62 31.15
N ASP A 4 -36.39 12.89 31.56
CA ASP A 4 -36.73 14.06 30.76
C ASP A 4 -36.01 14.13 29.39
N ILE A 5 -34.71 13.80 29.29
CA ILE A 5 -33.99 13.74 28.00
C ILE A 5 -34.58 12.65 27.09
N ILE A 6 -34.83 11.47 27.64
CA ILE A 6 -35.37 10.33 26.87
C ILE A 6 -36.80 10.64 26.42
N ASP A 7 -37.64 11.13 27.33
CA ASP A 7 -39.04 11.46 27.05
C ASP A 7 -39.13 12.53 25.94
N LYS A 8 -38.27 13.57 26.00
CA LYS A 8 -38.20 14.61 24.96
C LYS A 8 -37.71 14.09 23.62
N PHE A 9 -36.74 13.18 23.60
CA PHE A 9 -36.29 12.55 22.36
C PHE A 9 -37.40 11.72 21.71
N VAL A 10 -38.11 10.91 22.50
CA VAL A 10 -39.22 10.07 22.02
C VAL A 10 -40.39 10.92 21.53
N GLU A 11 -40.68 12.04 22.21
CA GLU A 11 -41.67 13.03 21.77
C GLU A 11 -41.34 13.59 20.38
N LEU A 12 -40.08 14.01 20.16
CA LEU A 12 -39.60 14.52 18.87
C LEU A 12 -39.58 13.43 17.78
N LEU A 13 -39.24 12.19 18.16
CA LEU A 13 -39.18 11.06 17.24
C LEU A 13 -40.57 10.66 16.71
N GLY A 14 -41.64 10.90 17.48
CA GLY A 14 -43.02 10.63 17.07
C GLY A 14 -43.43 9.16 17.04
N ILE A 15 -42.58 8.24 17.52
CA ILE A 15 -42.85 6.80 17.63
C ILE A 15 -42.40 6.24 18.98
N LYS A 16 -42.97 5.10 19.38
CA LYS A 16 -42.51 4.37 20.56
C LYS A 16 -41.14 3.77 20.28
N TRP A 17 -40.14 4.21 21.02
CA TRP A 17 -38.78 3.69 20.95
C TRP A 17 -38.13 3.73 22.33
N THR A 18 -37.21 2.81 22.60
CA THR A 18 -36.47 2.74 23.86
C THR A 18 -34.96 2.65 23.57
N PRO A 19 -34.12 3.49 24.21
CA PRO A 19 -32.68 3.40 24.04
C PRO A 19 -32.11 2.07 24.53
N GLU A 20 -30.94 1.72 24.01
CA GLU A 20 -30.18 0.55 24.47
C GLU A 20 -29.75 0.74 25.93
N GLU A 21 -29.69 -0.34 26.71
CA GLU A 21 -29.34 -0.31 28.14
C GLU A 21 -28.02 0.43 28.40
N LYS A 22 -26.98 0.13 27.61
CA LYS A 22 -25.68 0.81 27.66
C LYS A 22 -25.76 2.32 27.39
N GLN A 23 -26.69 2.78 26.53
CA GLN A 23 -26.90 4.21 26.29
C GLN A 23 -27.57 4.86 27.50
N VAL A 24 -28.55 4.19 28.12
CA VAL A 24 -29.23 4.67 29.33
C VAL A 24 -28.26 4.75 30.50
N GLU A 25 -27.39 3.77 30.66
CA GLU A 25 -26.36 3.74 31.70
C GLU A 25 -25.36 4.89 31.52
N ALA A 26 -24.76 5.01 30.33
CA ALA A 26 -23.81 6.08 30.03
C ALA A 26 -24.44 7.48 30.20
N LEU A 27 -25.70 7.65 29.79
CA LEU A 27 -26.43 8.91 29.97
C LEU A 27 -26.66 9.21 31.46
N SER A 28 -26.99 8.18 32.26
CA SER A 28 -27.19 8.32 33.70
C SER A 28 -25.92 8.85 34.39
N GLN A 29 -24.77 8.28 34.03
CA GLN A 29 -23.48 8.65 34.59
C GLN A 29 -23.04 10.04 34.14
N LEU A 30 -23.18 10.38 32.85
CA LEU A 30 -22.88 11.72 32.33
C LEU A 30 -23.75 12.80 32.99
N VAL A 31 -25.05 12.52 33.18
CA VAL A 31 -26.00 13.39 33.89
C VAL A 31 -25.55 13.63 35.34
N ALA A 32 -25.05 12.61 36.02
CA ALA A 32 -24.54 12.75 37.39
C ALA A 32 -23.25 13.58 37.42
N TYR A 33 -22.32 13.31 36.51
CA TYR A 33 -21.05 14.03 36.39
C TYR A 33 -21.23 15.51 36.04
N SER A 34 -22.07 15.83 35.07
CA SER A 34 -22.33 17.23 34.69
C SER A 34 -22.84 18.08 35.87
N LYS A 35 -23.62 17.47 36.78
CA LYS A 35 -24.11 18.15 37.98
C LYS A 35 -22.99 18.48 38.97
N THR A 36 -21.98 17.62 39.12
CA THR A 36 -20.86 17.89 40.03
C THR A 36 -20.01 19.06 39.53
N LYS A 37 -20.00 19.33 38.23
CA LYS A 37 -19.31 20.47 37.60
C LYS A 37 -20.12 21.76 37.55
N GLY A 38 -21.33 21.80 38.10
CA GLY A 38 -22.16 23.01 38.16
C GLY A 38 -22.66 23.54 36.81
N LYS A 39 -22.53 22.77 35.73
CA LYS A 39 -22.97 23.13 34.37
C LYS A 39 -24.18 22.28 33.98
N ASN A 40 -25.20 22.93 33.42
CA ASN A 40 -26.45 22.29 32.98
C ASN A 40 -26.46 22.08 31.47
N LYS A 41 -27.21 21.05 31.03
CA LYS A 41 -27.51 20.77 29.62
C LYS A 41 -28.12 21.98 28.89
N THR A 42 -27.91 22.09 27.56
CA THR A 42 -28.64 23.07 26.73
C THR A 42 -30.15 22.88 26.89
N LYS A 43 -30.90 23.98 26.73
CA LYS A 43 -32.37 23.98 26.81
C LYS A 43 -33.04 23.67 25.47
N ASP A 44 -32.29 23.65 24.36
CA ASP A 44 -32.86 23.52 23.02
C ASP A 44 -32.79 22.09 22.47
N TYR A 45 -33.65 21.22 23.03
CA TYR A 45 -33.75 19.83 22.60
C TYR A 45 -34.10 19.68 21.12
N LYS A 46 -34.94 20.55 20.59
CA LYS A 46 -35.44 20.42 19.22
C LYS A 46 -34.32 20.70 18.22
N MET A 47 -33.56 21.78 18.42
CA MET A 47 -32.42 22.09 17.56
C MET A 47 -31.34 21.01 17.63
N THR A 48 -31.01 20.50 18.82
CA THR A 48 -30.04 19.39 18.95
C THR A 48 -30.51 18.12 18.26
N PHE A 49 -31.82 17.84 18.30
CA PHE A 49 -32.39 16.68 17.60
C PHE A 49 -32.30 16.84 16.08
N ILE A 50 -32.69 18.00 15.54
CA ILE A 50 -32.62 18.30 14.10
C ILE A 50 -31.18 18.18 13.60
N GLU A 51 -30.22 18.77 14.32
CA GLU A 51 -28.79 18.66 13.99
C GLU A 51 -28.32 17.20 13.97
N ALA A 52 -28.73 16.40 14.97
CA ALA A 52 -28.37 15.00 15.03
C ALA A 52 -28.96 14.18 13.87
N VAL A 53 -30.21 14.44 13.48
CA VAL A 53 -30.86 13.78 12.33
C VAL A 53 -30.17 14.17 11.03
N ASN A 54 -30.02 15.48 10.78
CA ASN A 54 -29.38 16.03 9.59
C ASN A 54 -27.98 15.44 9.38
N ASN A 55 -27.19 15.39 10.46
CA ASN A 55 -25.84 14.85 10.44
C ASN A 55 -25.81 13.33 10.16
N LYS A 56 -26.66 12.55 10.84
CA LYS A 56 -26.64 11.08 10.70
C LYS A 56 -27.20 10.58 9.39
N LEU A 57 -28.09 11.34 8.76
CA LEU A 57 -28.70 11.01 7.48
C LEU A 57 -28.03 11.74 6.30
N ASP A 58 -27.04 12.59 6.56
CA ASP A 58 -26.33 13.42 5.56
C ASP A 58 -27.30 14.24 4.68
N LEU A 59 -28.38 14.77 5.29
CA LEU A 59 -29.47 15.45 4.56
C LEU A 59 -28.99 16.73 3.86
N ASN A 60 -27.94 17.37 4.38
CA ASN A 60 -27.36 18.58 3.83
C ASN A 60 -26.28 18.34 2.76
N ALA A 61 -26.08 17.10 2.27
CA ALA A 61 -25.05 16.81 1.28
C ALA A 61 -25.15 17.69 0.01
N SER A 62 -26.37 17.91 -0.48
CA SER A 62 -26.62 18.78 -1.65
C SER A 62 -26.37 20.25 -1.35
N ALA A 63 -26.81 20.75 -0.19
CA ALA A 63 -26.56 22.12 0.24
C ALA A 63 -25.06 22.40 0.43
N TYR A 64 -24.34 21.44 1.02
CA TYR A 64 -22.91 21.48 1.17
C TYR A 64 -22.19 21.56 -0.18
N GLN A 65 -22.57 20.71 -1.14
CA GLN A 65 -22.02 20.75 -2.48
C GLN A 65 -22.30 22.09 -3.17
N GLY A 66 -23.49 22.65 -3.01
CA GLY A 66 -23.84 23.97 -3.56
C GLY A 66 -22.95 25.10 -3.04
N VAL A 67 -22.56 25.07 -1.76
CA VAL A 67 -21.58 26.02 -1.19
C VAL A 67 -20.20 25.83 -1.81
N LEU A 68 -19.76 24.58 -2.00
CA LEU A 68 -18.45 24.28 -2.61
C LEU A 68 -18.39 24.63 -4.10
N ASP A 69 -19.44 24.33 -4.86
CA ASP A 69 -19.54 24.66 -6.28
C ASP A 69 -19.50 26.17 -6.50
N TYR A 70 -20.17 26.93 -5.63
CA TYR A 70 -20.10 28.39 -5.65
C TYR A 70 -18.70 28.88 -5.32
N ALA A 71 -18.07 28.35 -4.26
CA ALA A 71 -16.70 28.71 -3.90
C ALA A 71 -15.73 28.47 -5.07
N PHE A 72 -15.85 27.32 -5.75
CA PHE A 72 -15.08 27.00 -6.94
C PHE A 72 -15.31 28.01 -8.07
N LYS A 73 -16.56 28.39 -8.34
CA LYS A 73 -16.91 29.38 -9.39
C LYS A 73 -16.23 30.73 -9.19
N ILE A 74 -16.02 31.16 -7.95
CA ILE A 74 -15.38 32.44 -7.61
C ILE A 74 -13.90 32.28 -7.19
N ASN A 75 -13.32 31.10 -7.43
CA ASN A 75 -11.93 30.77 -7.08
C ASN A 75 -11.58 30.90 -5.58
N VAL A 76 -12.56 30.66 -4.70
CA VAL A 76 -12.37 30.53 -3.26
C VAL A 76 -12.15 29.05 -2.92
N LYS A 77 -11.04 28.73 -2.27
CA LYS A 77 -10.73 27.36 -1.80
C LYS A 77 -10.93 27.28 -0.29
N PHE A 78 -11.90 26.47 0.15
CA PHE A 78 -12.02 26.12 1.56
C PHE A 78 -11.05 25.00 1.95
N ASN A 79 -10.28 25.21 3.01
CA ASN A 79 -9.46 24.16 3.61
C ASN A 79 -10.34 23.12 4.35
N TYR A 80 -9.72 22.04 4.82
CA TYR A 80 -10.43 20.93 5.46
C TYR A 80 -11.20 21.36 6.73
N LYS A 81 -10.63 22.23 7.57
CA LYS A 81 -11.29 22.73 8.78
C LYS A 81 -12.52 23.57 8.44
N GLN A 82 -12.37 24.49 7.50
CA GLN A 82 -13.45 25.32 7.00
C GLN A 82 -14.60 24.47 6.44
N LYS A 83 -14.28 23.43 5.66
CA LYS A 83 -15.25 22.45 5.14
C LYS A 83 -16.04 21.74 6.26
N LEU A 84 -15.40 21.38 7.36
CA LEU A 84 -16.09 20.75 8.50
C LEU A 84 -17.04 21.75 9.21
N VAL A 85 -16.60 22.98 9.42
CA VAL A 85 -17.42 24.04 10.02
C VAL A 85 -18.66 24.32 9.16
N ILE A 86 -18.50 24.38 7.83
CA ILE A 86 -19.62 24.58 6.90
C ILE A 86 -20.67 23.47 7.05
N ARG A 87 -20.25 22.20 7.11
CA ARG A 87 -21.17 21.07 7.33
C ARG A 87 -21.91 21.19 8.66
N GLU A 88 -21.21 21.51 9.74
CA GLU A 88 -21.82 21.67 11.07
C GLU A 88 -22.85 22.80 11.09
N LEU A 89 -22.53 23.94 10.47
CA LEU A 89 -23.44 25.07 10.38
C LEU A 89 -24.68 24.74 9.53
N LEU A 90 -24.53 23.97 8.45
CA LEU A 90 -25.66 23.48 7.66
C LEU A 90 -26.55 22.55 8.47
N ASP A 91 -25.98 21.60 9.21
CA ASP A 91 -26.73 20.67 10.06
C ASP A 91 -27.53 21.40 11.14
N LYS A 92 -27.00 22.52 11.66
CA LYS A 92 -27.70 23.41 12.62
C LYS A 92 -28.62 24.46 11.98
N GLY A 93 -28.57 24.66 10.67
CA GLY A 93 -29.32 25.72 9.98
C GLY A 93 -28.86 27.16 10.33
N GLU A 94 -27.63 27.37 10.81
CA GLU A 94 -27.19 28.64 11.39
C GLU A 94 -26.65 29.64 10.35
N LYS A 95 -27.52 30.17 9.50
CA LYS A 95 -27.14 31.12 8.42
C LYS A 95 -26.39 32.37 8.91
N LYS A 96 -26.76 32.91 10.09
CA LYS A 96 -26.06 34.07 10.69
C LYS A 96 -24.63 33.73 11.11
N ALA A 97 -24.42 32.55 11.69
CA ALA A 97 -23.10 32.08 12.09
C ALA A 97 -22.24 31.78 10.86
N PHE A 98 -22.82 31.26 9.78
CA PHE A 98 -22.12 31.10 8.50
C PHE A 98 -21.64 32.44 7.92
N GLY A 99 -22.47 33.49 7.95
CA GLY A 99 -22.04 34.83 7.55
C GLY A 99 -20.90 35.38 8.41
N LYS A 100 -20.89 35.08 9.72
CA LYS A 100 -19.78 35.43 10.62
C LYS A 100 -18.51 34.67 10.27
N PHE A 101 -18.63 33.36 10.06
CA PHE A 101 -17.54 32.48 9.65
C PHE A 101 -16.86 32.95 8.36
N LEU A 102 -17.63 33.37 7.34
CA LEU A 102 -17.07 33.90 6.10
C LEU A 102 -16.21 35.15 6.35
N ARG A 103 -16.72 36.10 7.15
CA ARG A 103 -15.97 37.33 7.52
C ARG A 103 -14.70 37.02 8.30
N GLU A 104 -14.78 36.10 9.27
CA GLU A 104 -13.61 35.67 10.06
C GLU A 104 -12.53 34.99 9.19
N ASN A 105 -12.89 34.50 8.00
CA ASN A 105 -11.98 33.89 7.04
C ASN A 105 -11.68 34.81 5.84
N ASN A 106 -11.95 36.12 5.96
CA ASN A 106 -11.72 37.13 4.91
C ASN A 106 -12.43 36.84 3.57
N ILE A 107 -13.63 36.26 3.63
CA ILE A 107 -14.46 35.99 2.45
C ILE A 107 -15.59 37.03 2.41
N GLU A 108 -15.41 38.05 1.58
CA GLU A 108 -16.32 39.19 1.44
C GLU A 108 -17.27 39.03 0.24
N ASP A 109 -17.99 37.91 0.18
CA ASP A 109 -19.02 37.68 -0.84
C ASP A 109 -20.35 37.25 -0.19
N GLU A 110 -21.30 38.18 -0.14
CA GLU A 110 -22.63 37.95 0.43
C GLU A 110 -23.46 36.93 -0.36
N LEU A 111 -23.11 36.63 -1.62
CA LEU A 111 -23.79 35.62 -2.43
C LEU A 111 -23.60 34.20 -1.85
N PHE A 112 -22.56 33.95 -1.05
CA PHE A 112 -22.45 32.68 -0.32
C PHE A 112 -23.70 32.40 0.54
N LEU A 113 -24.33 33.43 1.11
CA LEU A 113 -25.55 33.29 1.89
C LEU A 113 -26.74 32.82 1.05
N LYS A 114 -26.72 33.03 -0.28
CA LYS A 114 -27.75 32.50 -1.20
C LYS A 114 -27.53 31.02 -1.53
N HIS A 115 -26.30 30.54 -1.41
CA HIS A 115 -25.93 29.14 -1.64
C HIS A 115 -25.96 28.30 -0.35
N PHE A 116 -25.99 28.95 0.83
CA PHE A 116 -26.20 28.30 2.12
C PHE A 116 -27.69 28.02 2.36
N ASN A 117 -28.16 26.89 1.86
CA ASN A 117 -29.57 26.46 1.90
C ASN A 117 -29.71 25.14 2.68
N PRO A 118 -29.61 25.18 4.03
CA PRO A 118 -29.79 23.99 4.85
C PRO A 118 -31.21 23.43 4.68
N VAL A 119 -31.36 22.11 4.85
CA VAL A 119 -32.69 21.48 4.88
C VAL A 119 -33.53 22.08 5.99
N ASP A 120 -34.81 22.29 5.70
CA ASP A 120 -35.74 22.77 6.71
C ASP A 120 -36.18 21.65 7.65
N GLU A 121 -36.84 22.06 8.73
CA GLU A 121 -37.34 21.17 9.76
C GLU A 121 -38.35 20.15 9.19
N GLU A 122 -39.26 20.59 8.32
CA GLU A 122 -40.33 19.75 7.76
C GLU A 122 -39.72 18.60 6.94
N LEU A 123 -38.76 18.91 6.08
CA LEU A 123 -38.02 17.93 5.32
C LEU A 123 -37.23 16.98 6.22
N THR A 124 -36.61 17.50 7.28
CA THR A 124 -35.84 16.68 8.24
C THR A 124 -36.72 15.60 8.87
N PHE A 125 -37.91 15.97 9.36
CA PHE A 125 -38.87 15.01 9.94
C PHE A 125 -39.45 14.06 8.88
N LYS A 126 -39.71 14.54 7.67
CA LYS A 126 -40.20 13.72 6.56
C LYS A 126 -39.20 12.62 6.19
N GLU A 127 -37.93 12.96 6.02
CA GLU A 127 -36.88 11.99 5.67
C GLU A 127 -36.63 10.99 6.81
N LEU A 128 -36.65 11.45 8.07
CA LEU A 128 -36.59 10.56 9.22
C LEU A 128 -37.78 9.58 9.25
N GLY A 129 -39.00 10.08 9.03
CA GLY A 129 -40.21 9.26 8.98
C GLY A 129 -40.16 8.22 7.86
N TYR A 130 -39.69 8.61 6.67
CA TYR A 130 -39.48 7.70 5.56
C TYR A 130 -38.44 6.61 5.89
N LEU A 131 -37.31 6.98 6.51
CA LEU A 131 -36.30 6.03 6.93
C LEU A 131 -36.84 5.03 7.97
N ILE A 132 -37.61 5.49 8.94
CA ILE A 132 -38.23 4.64 9.97
C ILE A 132 -39.13 3.57 9.32
N GLN A 133 -39.84 3.93 8.25
CA GLN A 133 -40.75 3.03 7.54
C GLN A 133 -40.03 2.06 6.60
N THR A 134 -38.88 2.44 6.03
CA THR A 134 -38.25 1.73 4.91
C THR A 134 -36.96 0.99 5.27
N ASP A 135 -36.22 1.46 6.27
CA ASP A 135 -34.92 0.89 6.64
C ASP A 135 -35.08 -0.23 7.66
N LYS A 136 -34.68 -1.46 7.29
CA LYS A 136 -34.73 -2.64 8.18
C LYS A 136 -33.86 -2.50 9.43
N LYS A 137 -32.90 -1.57 9.44
CA LYS A 137 -32.02 -1.26 10.57
C LYS A 137 -32.36 0.09 11.20
N CYS A 138 -33.61 0.57 11.06
CA CYS A 138 -34.02 1.86 11.60
C CYS A 138 -33.74 2.02 13.10
N ASN A 139 -33.85 0.96 13.91
CA ASN A 139 -33.51 1.02 15.34
C ASN A 139 -32.03 1.39 15.58
N ASP A 140 -31.10 0.86 14.78
CA ASP A 140 -29.68 1.24 14.86
C ASP A 140 -29.50 2.72 14.47
N VAL A 141 -30.23 3.18 13.45
CA VAL A 141 -30.17 4.58 13.01
C VAL A 141 -30.67 5.52 14.10
N ILE A 142 -31.83 5.22 14.70
CA ILE A 142 -32.40 5.99 15.81
C ILE A 142 -31.44 5.98 17.01
N ALA A 143 -30.84 4.83 17.34
CA ALA A 143 -29.85 4.74 18.41
C ALA A 143 -28.63 5.63 18.13
N SER A 144 -28.13 5.69 16.88
CA SER A 144 -27.02 6.56 16.49
C SER A 144 -27.37 8.06 16.58
N ILE A 145 -28.60 8.44 16.18
CA ILE A 145 -29.13 9.79 16.35
C ILE A 145 -29.21 10.13 17.84
N PHE A 146 -29.74 9.21 18.67
CA PHE A 146 -29.84 9.37 20.11
C PHE A 146 -28.47 9.57 20.78
N SER A 147 -27.44 8.85 20.35
CA SER A 147 -26.06 9.02 20.84
C SER A 147 -25.54 10.43 20.61
N ARG A 148 -25.66 10.94 19.38
CA ARG A 148 -25.20 12.29 19.03
C ARG A 148 -26.02 13.37 19.75
N TYR A 149 -27.34 13.19 19.77
CA TYR A 149 -28.26 14.04 20.51
C TYR A 149 -27.85 14.17 21.98
N CYS A 150 -27.66 13.04 22.66
CA CYS A 150 -27.26 13.04 24.07
C CYS A 150 -25.91 13.71 24.30
N PHE A 151 -24.92 13.45 23.44
CA PHE A 151 -23.59 14.06 23.56
C PHE A 151 -23.64 15.59 23.42
N ASN A 152 -24.38 16.07 22.42
CA ASN A 152 -24.49 17.50 22.08
C ASN A 152 -25.43 18.28 23.02
N LEU A 153 -26.21 17.59 23.86
CA LEU A 153 -26.99 18.26 24.91
C LEU A 153 -26.12 18.83 26.05
N PHE A 154 -24.88 18.37 26.20
CA PHE A 154 -23.95 18.83 27.23
C PHE A 154 -22.80 19.63 26.61
N ASP A 155 -22.15 20.45 27.43
CA ASP A 155 -20.89 21.11 27.08
C ASP A 155 -19.86 20.04 26.68
N TRP A 156 -19.22 20.21 25.51
CA TRP A 156 -18.33 19.21 24.94
C TRP A 156 -17.12 18.92 25.81
N ASN A 157 -16.60 19.92 26.53
CA ASN A 157 -15.47 19.72 27.42
C ASN A 157 -15.87 18.85 28.61
N ILE A 158 -17.08 19.02 29.16
CA ILE A 158 -17.59 18.13 30.22
C ILE A 158 -17.76 16.71 29.69
N SER A 159 -18.41 16.53 28.55
CA SER A 159 -18.64 15.20 27.97
C SER A 159 -17.31 14.49 27.71
N ARG A 160 -16.33 15.19 27.13
CA ARG A 160 -15.00 14.64 26.86
C ARG A 160 -14.23 14.34 28.13
N GLU A 161 -14.23 15.22 29.13
CA GLU A 161 -13.61 15.00 30.45
C GLU A 161 -14.21 13.76 31.15
N PHE A 162 -15.54 13.63 31.11
CA PHE A 162 -16.25 12.48 31.66
C PHE A 162 -15.82 11.16 31.00
N PHE A 163 -15.85 11.11 29.66
CA PHE A 163 -15.54 9.87 28.94
C PHE A 163 -14.04 9.54 28.92
N SER A 164 -13.16 10.55 28.99
CA SER A 164 -11.71 10.34 29.06
C SER A 164 -11.24 9.92 30.46
N GLY A 165 -11.92 10.43 31.49
CA GLY A 165 -11.46 10.35 32.89
C GLY A 165 -10.21 11.20 33.16
N GLU A 166 -9.92 12.18 32.31
CA GLU A 166 -8.70 13.00 32.31
C GLU A 166 -9.07 14.48 32.07
N ASP A 167 -8.20 15.39 32.51
CA ASP A 167 -8.32 16.81 32.16
C ASP A 167 -8.08 16.98 30.65
N VAL A 168 -9.10 17.44 29.92
CA VAL A 168 -9.10 17.48 28.46
C VAL A 168 -8.74 18.85 27.93
N ARG A 169 -7.85 18.87 26.94
CA ARG A 169 -7.61 20.04 26.10
C ARG A 169 -8.70 20.15 25.03
N GLU A 170 -8.92 21.35 24.51
CA GLU A 170 -9.94 21.57 23.46
C GLU A 170 -9.62 20.82 22.16
N ASP A 171 -8.33 20.80 21.77
CA ASP A 171 -7.83 20.07 20.60
C ASP A 171 -7.34 18.66 20.96
N PHE A 172 -7.76 17.68 20.16
CA PHE A 172 -7.47 16.26 20.41
C PHE A 172 -5.99 15.94 20.21
N TYR A 173 -5.31 16.61 19.28
CA TYR A 173 -3.90 16.38 19.04
C TYR A 173 -3.04 16.94 20.16
N ASP A 174 -3.44 18.05 20.76
CA ASP A 174 -2.77 18.58 21.94
C ASP A 174 -2.98 17.68 23.16
N PHE A 175 -4.17 17.11 23.30
CA PHE A 175 -4.46 16.10 24.32
C PHE A 175 -3.57 14.86 24.15
N ILE A 176 -3.50 14.28 22.95
CA ILE A 176 -2.64 13.13 22.67
C ILE A 176 -1.15 13.50 22.79
N GLY A 177 -0.74 14.67 22.33
CA GLY A 177 0.65 15.13 22.43
C GLY A 177 1.11 15.34 23.87
N ALA A 178 0.23 15.82 24.75
CA ALA A 178 0.53 15.91 26.19
C ALA A 178 0.63 14.53 26.85
N LYS A 179 -0.22 13.59 26.43
CA LYS A 179 -0.30 12.24 26.99
C LYS A 179 0.81 11.30 26.51
N TYR A 180 1.16 11.38 25.23
CA TYR A 180 2.12 10.53 24.54
C TYR A 180 3.08 11.39 23.70
N PRO A 181 3.94 12.21 24.35
CA PRO A 181 4.82 13.13 23.64
C PRO A 181 5.76 12.41 22.66
N ASP A 182 6.22 11.21 23.02
CA ASP A 182 7.10 10.38 22.19
C ASP A 182 6.44 9.88 20.90
N MET A 183 5.11 9.64 20.90
CA MET A 183 4.37 9.28 19.68
C MET A 183 4.32 10.43 18.66
N CYS A 184 4.44 11.67 19.15
CA CYS A 184 4.30 12.88 18.34
C CYS A 184 5.65 13.53 18.00
N GLN A 185 6.78 12.93 18.41
CA GLN A 185 8.12 13.42 18.12
C GLN A 185 8.42 13.38 16.62
N ARG A 186 9.10 14.43 16.15
CA ARG A 186 9.48 14.64 14.74
C ARG A 186 10.91 15.17 14.56
N ASN A 187 11.76 14.81 15.52
CA ASN A 187 13.19 15.09 15.48
C ASN A 187 13.97 14.12 14.59
N HIS A 188 13.34 13.04 14.10
CA HIS A 188 13.84 12.11 13.09
C HIS A 188 12.67 11.70 12.20
N ALA A 189 12.14 12.66 11.44
CA ALA A 189 10.84 12.56 10.79
C ALA A 189 10.88 12.03 9.35
N MET A 190 12.07 12.01 8.75
CA MET A 190 12.35 11.43 7.44
C MET A 190 13.83 11.10 7.37
N VAL A 191 14.17 9.96 6.78
CA VAL A 191 15.56 9.61 6.46
C VAL A 191 15.73 9.60 4.93
N PHE A 192 16.80 10.22 4.43
CA PHE A 192 17.25 10.11 3.05
C PHE A 192 18.65 9.48 3.02
N ILE A 193 18.78 8.31 2.39
CA ILE A 193 20.05 7.61 2.19
C ILE A 193 20.47 7.78 0.74
N ASP A 194 21.61 8.41 0.55
CA ASP A 194 22.21 8.64 -0.75
C ASP A 194 23.28 7.58 -1.03
N ALA A 195 22.98 6.64 -1.92
CA ALA A 195 23.88 5.54 -2.26
C ALA A 195 24.91 5.92 -3.36
N THR A 196 25.15 7.22 -3.61
CA THR A 196 26.06 7.72 -4.66
C THR A 196 27.54 7.54 -4.38
N HIS A 197 27.97 7.56 -3.12
CA HIS A 197 29.37 7.32 -2.76
C HIS A 197 29.85 5.99 -3.36
N PRO A 198 31.14 5.80 -3.68
CA PRO A 198 31.71 4.63 -4.37
C PRO A 198 31.58 3.24 -3.71
N LEU A 199 30.45 2.93 -3.09
CA LEU A 199 29.98 1.64 -2.61
C LEU A 199 30.04 0.54 -3.69
N MET A 200 30.20 0.90 -4.96
CA MET A 200 30.21 -0.04 -6.08
C MET A 200 31.50 0.01 -6.92
N GLU A 201 32.47 0.86 -6.57
CA GLU A 201 33.64 1.11 -7.43
C GLU A 201 34.69 -0.01 -7.38
N GLU A 202 34.73 -0.82 -6.30
CA GLU A 202 35.69 -1.94 -6.20
C GLU A 202 35.08 -3.25 -5.66
N ASP A 203 34.30 -3.22 -4.56
CA ASP A 203 33.67 -4.41 -3.96
C ASP A 203 32.18 -4.19 -3.63
N TYR A 204 31.32 -4.94 -4.30
CA TYR A 204 29.87 -4.93 -4.11
C TYR A 204 29.46 -5.28 -2.68
N ILE A 205 30.10 -6.29 -2.06
CA ILE A 205 29.71 -6.79 -0.74
C ILE A 205 30.01 -5.76 0.32
N CYS A 206 31.20 -5.14 0.27
CA CYS A 206 31.57 -4.05 1.15
C CYS A 206 30.56 -2.89 1.08
N GLY A 207 30.24 -2.41 -0.12
CA GLY A 207 29.27 -1.32 -0.27
C GLY A 207 27.85 -1.66 0.16
N CYS A 208 27.38 -2.86 -0.20
CA CYS A 208 26.08 -3.35 0.27
C CYS A 208 26.03 -3.35 1.80
N ASN A 209 27.05 -3.88 2.48
CA ASN A 209 27.09 -3.94 3.94
C ASN A 209 27.08 -2.56 4.62
N LYS A 210 27.75 -1.55 4.03
CA LYS A 210 27.66 -0.16 4.53
C LYS A 210 26.23 0.35 4.47
N LEU A 211 25.55 0.15 3.33
CA LEU A 211 24.15 0.57 3.16
C LEU A 211 23.20 -0.17 4.12
N LEU A 212 23.33 -1.49 4.26
CA LEU A 212 22.49 -2.26 5.19
C LEU A 212 22.74 -1.85 6.65
N GLY A 213 23.99 -1.49 6.99
CA GLY A 213 24.34 -0.90 8.28
C GLY A 213 23.64 0.45 8.51
N THR A 214 23.67 1.33 7.52
CA THR A 214 22.95 2.62 7.54
C THR A 214 21.45 2.44 7.64
N ILE A 215 20.85 1.49 6.92
CA ILE A 215 19.41 1.18 7.01
C ILE A 215 19.03 0.73 8.42
N LYS A 216 19.87 -0.10 9.05
CA LYS A 216 19.66 -0.53 10.44
C LYS A 216 19.73 0.63 11.41
N GLU A 217 20.71 1.53 11.24
CA GLU A 217 20.83 2.74 12.05
C GLU A 217 19.62 3.67 11.86
N ALA A 218 19.23 3.92 10.61
CA ALA A 218 18.06 4.69 10.24
C ALA A 218 16.79 4.11 10.87
N TYR A 219 16.60 2.79 10.83
CA TYR A 219 15.46 2.16 11.49
C TYR A 219 15.44 2.44 12.99
N ASN A 220 16.59 2.41 13.67
CA ASN A 220 16.64 2.63 15.11
C ASN A 220 16.30 4.07 15.49
N ASN A 221 16.76 5.05 14.71
CA ASN A 221 16.63 6.47 15.02
C ASN A 221 15.33 7.10 14.52
N LEU A 222 14.84 6.70 13.35
CA LEU A 222 13.64 7.27 12.72
C LEU A 222 12.43 7.17 13.66
N ASN A 223 11.66 8.25 13.81
CA ASN A 223 10.43 8.22 14.58
C ASN A 223 9.41 7.25 13.92
N ASN A 224 8.44 6.74 14.69
CA ASN A 224 7.44 5.82 14.14
C ASN A 224 6.52 6.53 13.14
N HIS A 225 5.95 5.79 12.19
CA HIS A 225 5.06 6.29 11.13
C HIS A 225 5.69 7.38 10.25
N CYS A 226 7.01 7.29 10.05
CA CYS A 226 7.82 8.16 9.21
C CYS A 226 8.50 7.34 8.11
N ASP A 227 9.03 8.01 7.10
CA ASP A 227 9.52 7.37 5.88
C ASP A 227 11.06 7.39 5.78
N MET A 228 11.60 6.33 5.18
CA MET A 228 12.99 6.23 4.73
C MET A 228 13.01 6.18 3.20
N ILE A 229 13.85 7.01 2.60
CA ILE A 229 14.03 7.11 1.16
C ILE A 229 15.47 6.68 0.85
N VAL A 230 15.65 5.79 -0.13
CA VAL A 230 16.98 5.37 -0.59
C VAL A 230 17.13 5.71 -2.07
N TYR A 231 18.06 6.59 -2.38
CA TYR A 231 18.42 6.96 -3.75
C TYR A 231 19.58 6.08 -4.23
N ILE A 232 19.37 5.36 -5.33
CA ILE A 232 20.39 4.54 -6.00
C ILE A 232 20.67 5.21 -7.35
N PRO A 233 21.87 5.75 -7.58
CA PRO A 233 22.19 6.41 -8.84
C PRO A 233 22.23 5.42 -10.00
N ASN A 234 22.37 5.97 -11.22
CA ASN A 234 22.76 5.16 -12.37
C ASN A 234 24.17 4.59 -12.15
N ILE A 235 24.31 3.26 -12.15
CA ILE A 235 25.59 2.59 -11.96
C ILE A 235 26.22 2.37 -13.34
N LYS A 236 27.35 3.04 -13.64
CA LYS A 236 27.99 2.89 -14.95
C LYS A 236 28.59 1.49 -15.12
N LYS A 237 28.42 0.88 -16.31
CA LYS A 237 28.83 -0.51 -16.63
C LYS A 237 28.15 -1.56 -15.74
N ASP A 238 26.84 -1.38 -15.54
CA ASP A 238 26.02 -2.23 -14.70
C ASP A 238 25.80 -3.63 -15.32
N ASN A 239 26.54 -4.63 -14.84
CA ASN A 239 26.22 -6.05 -15.06
C ASN A 239 25.12 -6.49 -14.06
N GLY A 240 24.01 -5.75 -13.99
CA GLY A 240 22.86 -5.97 -13.09
C GLY A 240 23.11 -5.74 -11.59
N LYS A 241 24.25 -5.17 -11.19
CA LYS A 241 24.56 -4.80 -9.80
C LYS A 241 23.53 -3.83 -9.21
N GLN A 242 22.98 -2.90 -9.99
CA GLN A 242 21.95 -1.95 -9.52
C GLN A 242 20.70 -2.70 -9.03
N TRP A 243 20.25 -3.71 -9.78
CA TRP A 243 19.09 -4.53 -9.43
C TRP A 243 19.38 -5.58 -8.35
N LYS A 244 20.62 -6.09 -8.27
CA LYS A 244 21.07 -6.88 -7.11
C LYS A 244 20.98 -6.02 -5.83
N LEU A 245 21.48 -4.79 -5.87
CA LEU A 245 21.43 -3.85 -4.73
C LEU A 245 19.99 -3.47 -4.36
N TYR A 246 19.12 -3.23 -5.34
CA TYR A 246 17.68 -3.04 -5.14
C TYR A 246 17.07 -4.19 -4.30
N ALA A 247 17.35 -5.44 -4.67
CA ALA A 247 16.79 -6.60 -4.00
C ALA A 247 17.31 -6.75 -2.57
N ASP A 248 18.63 -6.60 -2.36
CA ASP A 248 19.25 -6.69 -1.04
C ASP A 248 18.71 -5.60 -0.08
N ILE A 249 18.58 -4.36 -0.56
CA ILE A 249 18.02 -3.25 0.23
C ILE A 249 16.58 -3.55 0.64
N ILE A 250 15.74 -3.97 -0.30
CA ILE A 250 14.31 -4.21 -0.02
C ILE A 250 14.13 -5.39 0.95
N LEU A 251 14.76 -6.53 0.68
CA LEU A 251 14.64 -7.72 1.52
C LEU A 251 15.14 -7.44 2.95
N TYR A 252 16.31 -6.83 3.07
CA TYR A 252 16.85 -6.49 4.38
C TYR A 252 15.96 -5.46 5.09
N SER A 253 15.58 -4.37 4.41
CA SER A 253 14.73 -3.33 5.01
C SER A 253 13.43 -3.89 5.56
N GLU A 254 12.79 -4.83 4.87
CA GLU A 254 11.54 -5.46 5.29
C GLU A 254 11.68 -6.55 6.37
N LYS A 255 12.79 -7.29 6.38
CA LYS A 255 12.87 -8.57 7.11
C LYS A 255 14.03 -8.66 8.12
N HIS A 256 14.85 -7.63 8.32
CA HIS A 256 16.04 -7.74 9.17
C HIS A 256 15.79 -7.85 10.68
N ILE A 257 14.58 -7.56 11.17
CA ILE A 257 14.24 -7.58 12.60
C ILE A 257 13.52 -8.88 12.94
N LYS A 258 14.16 -9.70 13.75
CA LYS A 258 13.60 -10.95 14.26
C LYS A 258 12.96 -10.71 15.63
N GLU A 259 11.64 -10.87 15.74
CA GLU A 259 10.88 -10.60 16.97
C GLU A 259 9.85 -11.71 17.26
N LYS A 260 9.75 -12.15 18.52
CA LYS A 260 8.64 -12.99 18.98
C LYS A 260 7.39 -12.14 19.16
N ILE A 261 6.27 -12.59 18.60
CA ILE A 261 4.99 -11.89 18.72
C ILE A 261 4.00 -12.77 19.47
N ASP A 262 3.62 -12.33 20.67
CA ASP A 262 2.68 -13.08 21.52
C ASP A 262 1.25 -12.51 21.42
N ARG A 263 0.63 -12.60 20.24
CA ARG A 263 -0.73 -12.06 20.00
C ARG A 263 -1.52 -12.85 18.96
N ALA A 264 -2.85 -12.81 19.11
CA ALA A 264 -3.81 -13.50 18.23
C ALA A 264 -3.72 -13.09 16.74
N TYR A 265 -3.23 -11.90 16.42
CA TYR A 265 -3.06 -11.46 15.03
C TYR A 265 -1.90 -12.19 14.32
N PHE A 266 -0.87 -12.61 15.06
CA PHE A 266 0.25 -13.38 14.53
C PHE A 266 -0.06 -14.87 14.61
N ARG A 267 -0.48 -15.44 13.49
CA ARG A 267 -1.00 -16.82 13.43
C ARG A 267 0.08 -17.83 13.03
N TRP A 268 1.25 -17.72 13.66
CA TRP A 268 2.43 -18.47 13.24
C TRP A 268 2.27 -19.98 13.17
N LYS A 269 1.55 -20.59 14.13
CA LYS A 269 1.27 -22.04 14.10
C LYS A 269 0.56 -22.42 12.81
N LYS A 270 -0.54 -21.73 12.51
CA LYS A 270 -1.33 -21.97 11.30
C LYS A 270 -0.52 -21.71 10.02
N ILE A 271 0.33 -20.69 10.02
CA ILE A 271 1.22 -20.39 8.88
C ILE A 271 2.23 -21.53 8.70
N GLY A 272 2.87 -21.96 9.78
CA GLY A 272 3.82 -23.07 9.77
C GLY A 272 3.18 -24.40 9.36
N ASP A 273 1.97 -24.69 9.84
CA ASP A 273 1.20 -25.88 9.46
C ASP A 273 0.90 -25.87 7.96
N ILE A 274 0.34 -24.76 7.43
CA ILE A 274 0.08 -24.60 5.98
C ILE A 274 1.36 -24.77 5.16
N THR A 275 2.46 -24.12 5.56
CA THR A 275 3.72 -24.21 4.82
C THR A 275 4.30 -25.62 4.86
N LYS A 276 4.24 -26.29 6.01
CA LYS A 276 4.74 -27.67 6.17
C LYS A 276 3.89 -28.67 5.39
N ASP A 277 2.58 -28.52 5.38
CA ASP A 277 1.68 -29.38 4.61
C ASP A 277 1.91 -29.24 3.10
N TYR A 278 2.38 -28.06 2.64
CA TYR A 278 2.74 -27.82 1.25
C TYR A 278 4.18 -28.26 0.90
N ILE A 279 5.12 -28.07 1.82
CA ILE A 279 6.55 -28.35 1.63
C ILE A 279 6.95 -29.53 2.50
N GLU A 280 6.84 -30.74 1.96
CA GLU A 280 7.09 -31.98 2.70
C GLU A 280 8.53 -32.06 3.27
N SER A 281 9.50 -31.50 2.55
CA SER A 281 10.92 -31.47 2.94
C SER A 281 11.25 -30.45 4.05
N LEU A 282 10.30 -29.58 4.42
CA LEU A 282 10.53 -28.53 5.40
C LEU A 282 10.75 -29.09 6.80
N VAL A 283 11.86 -28.69 7.44
CA VAL A 283 12.13 -28.95 8.86
C VAL A 283 11.66 -27.74 9.69
N PRO A 284 10.51 -27.81 10.41
CA PRO A 284 9.91 -26.62 11.02
C PRO A 284 10.78 -25.92 12.06
N TYR A 285 11.66 -26.67 12.74
CA TYR A 285 12.60 -26.14 13.72
C TYR A 285 13.55 -25.10 13.11
N ASN A 286 14.07 -25.35 11.90
CA ASN A 286 15.00 -24.44 11.22
C ASN A 286 14.30 -23.18 10.67
N ALA A 287 13.00 -23.27 10.41
CA ALA A 287 12.18 -22.20 9.87
C ALA A 287 11.72 -21.19 10.94
N GLU A 288 11.83 -21.54 12.23
CA GLU A 288 11.49 -20.69 13.38
C GLU A 288 10.18 -19.90 13.17
N PHE A 289 9.07 -20.59 12.89
CA PHE A 289 7.79 -19.89 12.62
C PHE A 289 7.31 -19.05 13.82
N ASP A 290 7.70 -19.37 15.05
CA ASP A 290 7.34 -18.63 16.26
C ASP A 290 7.94 -17.22 16.35
N VAL A 291 8.82 -16.84 15.41
CA VAL A 291 9.31 -15.46 15.23
C VAL A 291 8.81 -14.84 13.93
N ALA A 292 8.45 -13.56 13.99
CA ALA A 292 8.22 -12.76 12.81
C ALA A 292 9.50 -12.06 12.37
N PHE A 293 9.64 -11.90 11.06
CA PHE A 293 10.68 -11.08 10.45
C PHE A 293 10.02 -9.78 9.98
N GLN A 294 10.51 -8.66 10.52
CA GLN A 294 9.95 -7.34 10.37
C GLN A 294 11.02 -6.31 10.02
N GLY A 295 10.58 -5.08 9.81
CA GLY A 295 11.43 -3.95 9.49
C GLY A 295 10.58 -2.79 9.00
N PHE A 296 11.09 -2.06 8.02
CA PHE A 296 10.29 -1.13 7.25
C PHE A 296 9.25 -1.85 6.38
N VAL A 297 8.27 -1.12 5.89
CA VAL A 297 7.31 -1.58 4.87
C VAL A 297 7.68 -0.93 3.55
N PHE A 298 7.91 -1.71 2.49
CA PHE A 298 8.16 -1.17 1.15
C PHE A 298 6.88 -0.50 0.60
N LYS A 299 7.01 0.72 0.08
CA LYS A 299 5.90 1.51 -0.45
C LYS A 299 5.93 1.59 -1.96
N ASP A 300 7.02 2.12 -2.51
CA ASP A 300 7.16 2.33 -3.95
C ASP A 300 8.63 2.36 -4.40
N CYS A 301 8.84 2.16 -5.70
CA CYS A 301 10.10 2.39 -6.38
C CYS A 301 9.87 3.30 -7.59
N PHE A 302 10.47 4.49 -7.58
CA PHE A 302 10.51 5.35 -8.75
C PHE A 302 11.70 4.99 -9.62
N VAL A 303 11.46 4.88 -10.93
CA VAL A 303 12.49 4.85 -11.96
C VAL A 303 12.57 6.27 -12.54
N ILE A 304 13.75 6.90 -12.43
CA ILE A 304 13.95 8.30 -12.83
C ILE A 304 15.05 8.32 -13.89
N GLY A 305 14.68 8.51 -15.14
CA GLY A 305 15.62 8.48 -16.26
C GLY A 305 14.98 8.28 -17.62
N GLU A 306 15.82 8.02 -18.62
CA GLU A 306 15.40 7.69 -19.98
C GLU A 306 16.34 6.61 -20.57
N ASP A 307 15.77 5.66 -21.32
CA ASP A 307 16.50 4.57 -21.97
C ASP A 307 17.43 3.82 -20.98
N LYS A 308 18.75 3.82 -21.22
CA LYS A 308 19.76 3.09 -20.41
C LYS A 308 20.28 3.89 -19.22
N GLU A 309 19.90 5.15 -19.10
CA GLU A 309 20.38 6.04 -18.04
C GLU A 309 19.26 6.38 -17.09
N TYR A 310 19.20 5.64 -15.98
CA TYR A 310 18.18 5.84 -14.97
C TYR A 310 18.71 5.56 -13.55
N SER A 311 18.08 6.21 -12.59
CA SER A 311 18.28 6.01 -11.16
C SER A 311 17.03 5.39 -10.53
N LEU A 312 17.17 4.82 -9.35
CA LEU A 312 16.07 4.26 -8.58
C LEU A 312 15.89 5.05 -7.29
N LEU A 313 14.66 5.30 -6.90
CA LEU A 313 14.31 5.89 -5.61
C LEU A 313 13.35 4.96 -4.88
N LEU A 314 13.83 4.34 -3.80
CA LEU A 314 13.06 3.38 -3.01
C LEU A 314 12.44 4.07 -1.80
N ILE A 315 11.15 3.84 -1.59
CA ILE A 315 10.38 4.45 -0.50
C ILE A 315 9.95 3.37 0.48
N PHE A 316 10.22 3.61 1.75
CA PHE A 316 9.91 2.72 2.86
C PHE A 316 9.21 3.49 3.99
N GLU A 317 8.34 2.83 4.73
CA GLU A 317 7.68 3.42 5.91
C GLU A 317 7.95 2.58 7.16
N LYS A 318 8.33 3.25 8.25
CA LYS A 318 8.51 2.60 9.54
C LYS A 318 7.16 2.49 10.25
N ASN A 319 6.68 1.26 10.39
CA ASN A 319 5.53 0.93 11.21
C ASN A 319 5.97 -0.04 12.31
N LYS A 320 6.68 0.51 13.31
CA LYS A 320 6.95 -0.23 14.54
C LYS A 320 5.63 -0.39 15.29
N ARG A 321 5.34 -1.61 15.72
CA ARG A 321 4.11 -1.91 16.45
C ARG A 321 4.05 -1.09 17.74
N ASP A 322 2.97 -0.34 17.91
CA ASP A 322 2.64 0.41 19.12
C ASP A 322 1.20 0.06 19.54
N GLU A 323 1.07 -0.41 20.77
CA GLU A 323 -0.14 -1.03 21.30
C GLU A 323 -0.83 -0.17 22.34
N ARG A 324 -0.31 1.05 22.58
CA ARG A 324 -0.91 2.01 23.49
C ARG A 324 -2.31 2.40 23.02
N ILE A 325 -3.24 2.44 23.98
CA ILE A 325 -4.62 2.83 23.76
C ILE A 325 -4.65 4.31 23.35
N VAL A 326 -5.17 4.58 22.16
CA VAL A 326 -5.41 5.94 21.68
C VAL A 326 -6.88 6.25 21.90
N ASN A 327 -7.19 7.26 22.73
CA ASN A 327 -8.56 7.66 23.01
C ASN A 327 -9.33 8.00 21.71
N CYS A 328 -10.65 7.87 21.74
CA CYS A 328 -11.48 8.23 20.58
C CYS A 328 -11.33 9.73 20.25
N PRO A 329 -11.06 10.13 18.98
CA PRO A 329 -10.88 11.53 18.62
C PRO A 329 -12.13 12.41 18.83
N ALA A 330 -13.32 11.80 18.82
CA ALA A 330 -14.57 12.53 18.95
C ALA A 330 -15.01 12.71 20.40
N CYS A 331 -15.05 11.62 21.18
CA CYS A 331 -15.56 11.61 22.55
C CYS A 331 -14.49 11.44 23.63
N TYR A 332 -13.22 11.27 23.24
CA TYR A 332 -12.07 11.09 24.13
C TYR A 332 -12.16 9.84 25.01
N SER A 333 -13.09 8.93 24.73
CA SER A 333 -13.26 7.72 25.53
C SER A 333 -12.09 6.75 25.35
N LYS A 334 -11.76 6.06 26.45
CA LYS A 334 -10.91 4.86 26.46
C LYS A 334 -11.70 3.57 26.24
N ASN A 335 -13.03 3.65 26.25
CA ASN A 335 -13.90 2.51 25.95
C ASN A 335 -13.85 2.24 24.44
N ILE A 336 -12.87 1.44 24.04
CA ILE A 336 -12.52 1.16 22.65
C ILE A 336 -12.09 -0.31 22.53
N GLN A 337 -12.29 -0.88 21.34
CA GLN A 337 -11.77 -2.20 20.98
C GLN A 337 -10.80 -2.08 19.80
N GLY A 338 -9.88 -3.04 19.61
CA GLY A 338 -8.88 -2.93 18.56
C GLY A 338 -8.26 -4.26 18.16
N ASN A 339 -8.95 -5.01 17.28
CA ASN A 339 -8.47 -6.29 16.74
C ASN A 339 -8.06 -6.19 15.26
N SER A 340 -7.93 -4.99 14.72
CA SER A 340 -7.69 -4.77 13.28
C SER A 340 -6.38 -4.02 13.04
N TYR A 341 -5.64 -4.49 12.05
CA TYR A 341 -4.40 -3.88 11.55
C TYR A 341 -4.58 -3.51 10.07
N PRO A 342 -5.03 -2.29 9.73
CA PRO A 342 -5.25 -1.89 8.34
C PRO A 342 -3.98 -1.96 7.48
N ILE A 343 -2.82 -1.67 8.07
CA ILE A 343 -1.49 -1.83 7.48
C ILE A 343 -0.66 -2.66 8.46
N LEU A 344 0.36 -3.36 7.97
CA LEU A 344 1.23 -4.19 8.80
C LEU A 344 1.74 -3.39 10.01
N ASN A 345 1.56 -3.96 11.21
CA ASN A 345 1.93 -3.39 12.51
C ASN A 345 1.21 -2.09 12.95
N VAL A 346 0.34 -1.49 12.12
CA VAL A 346 -0.44 -0.30 12.51
C VAL A 346 -1.76 -0.73 13.14
N ARG A 347 -1.90 -0.59 14.45
CA ARG A 347 -3.15 -0.92 15.14
C ARG A 347 -4.22 0.14 14.91
N SER A 348 -5.44 -0.34 14.67
CA SER A 348 -6.65 0.48 14.64
C SER A 348 -7.56 0.19 15.83
N TRP A 349 -8.28 1.21 16.26
CA TRP A 349 -9.23 1.21 17.36
C TRP A 349 -10.63 1.55 16.84
N GLU A 350 -11.64 0.98 17.46
CA GLU A 350 -13.06 1.24 17.21
C GLU A 350 -13.71 1.69 18.52
N CYS A 351 -14.39 2.84 18.50
CA CYS A 351 -14.98 3.41 19.71
C CYS A 351 -16.23 2.63 20.19
N GLU A 352 -16.22 2.20 21.45
CA GLU A 352 -17.32 1.47 22.08
C GLU A 352 -18.19 2.35 22.98
N ASN A 353 -17.84 3.63 23.17
CA ASN A 353 -18.70 4.57 23.88
C ASN A 353 -20.09 4.65 23.22
N PRO A 354 -21.16 4.23 23.92
CA PRO A 354 -22.51 4.17 23.36
C PRO A 354 -23.09 5.55 23.08
N LEU A 355 -22.53 6.63 23.65
CA LEU A 355 -22.93 8.01 23.40
C LEU A 355 -21.90 8.79 22.57
N CYS A 356 -21.00 8.11 21.86
CA CYS A 356 -20.06 8.80 20.96
C CYS A 356 -20.84 9.55 19.86
N PRO A 357 -20.53 10.84 19.58
CA PRO A 357 -21.25 11.62 18.57
C PRO A 357 -20.89 11.20 17.13
N ASP A 358 -19.80 10.45 16.97
CA ASP A 358 -19.24 10.00 15.67
C ASP A 358 -19.60 8.55 15.32
N ARG A 359 -20.55 7.92 16.05
CA ARG A 359 -21.06 6.60 15.64
C ARG A 359 -21.60 6.66 14.22
N SER A 360 -21.39 5.60 13.44
CA SER A 360 -21.87 5.51 12.06
C SER A 360 -23.40 5.57 11.98
N LYS A 361 -23.96 5.72 10.76
CA LYS A 361 -25.41 5.64 10.54
C LYS A 361 -26.04 4.44 11.25
N TYR A 362 -25.42 3.26 11.18
CA TYR A 362 -25.92 2.02 11.79
C TYR A 362 -25.29 1.73 13.17
N ASN A 363 -25.20 2.76 14.01
CA ASN A 363 -24.75 2.70 15.41
C ASN A 363 -23.41 1.99 15.67
N ARG A 364 -22.49 1.96 14.71
CA ARG A 364 -21.17 1.34 14.87
C ARG A 364 -20.14 2.37 15.31
N GLY A 365 -19.15 1.97 16.12
CA GLY A 365 -18.00 2.82 16.41
C GLY A 365 -17.22 3.19 15.14
N LYS A 366 -16.77 4.44 15.05
CA LYS A 366 -15.84 4.87 14.00
C LYS A 366 -14.45 4.30 14.29
N ARG A 367 -13.82 3.72 13.27
CA ARG A 367 -12.46 3.18 13.35
C ARG A 367 -11.42 4.27 13.10
N TYR A 368 -10.31 4.23 13.81
CA TYR A 368 -9.19 5.16 13.65
C TYR A 368 -7.87 4.50 14.06
N ALA A 369 -6.75 5.03 13.55
CA ALA A 369 -5.41 4.65 13.96
C ALA A 369 -4.60 5.92 14.23
N PHE A 370 -3.62 5.87 15.14
CA PHE A 370 -2.80 7.04 15.46
C PHE A 370 -2.17 7.68 14.22
N MET A 371 -1.56 6.85 13.36
CA MET A 371 -0.97 7.30 12.09
C MET A 371 -1.96 8.09 11.23
N SER A 372 -3.19 7.60 11.07
CA SER A 372 -4.21 8.30 10.28
C SER A 372 -4.61 9.63 10.90
N LEU A 373 -4.76 9.67 12.23
CA LEU A 373 -5.06 10.90 12.95
C LEU A 373 -3.92 11.91 12.80
N TYR A 374 -2.68 11.47 12.97
CA TYR A 374 -1.51 12.31 12.78
C TYR A 374 -1.46 12.91 11.37
N ARG A 375 -1.64 12.09 10.32
CA ARG A 375 -1.70 12.58 8.93
C ARG A 375 -2.85 13.57 8.71
N GLN A 376 -4.01 13.35 9.34
CA GLN A 376 -5.14 14.28 9.29
C GLN A 376 -4.82 15.63 9.96
N LYS A 377 -4.03 15.64 11.03
CA LYS A 377 -3.51 16.89 11.63
C LYS A 377 -2.74 17.71 10.60
N GLN A 378 -1.91 17.05 9.79
CA GLN A 378 -1.04 17.73 8.83
C GLN A 378 -1.80 18.36 7.66
N LEU A 379 -2.98 17.83 7.30
CA LEU A 379 -3.90 18.46 6.36
C LEU A 379 -4.41 19.83 6.83
N GLN A 380 -4.30 20.11 8.13
CA GLN A 380 -4.77 21.36 8.73
C GLN A 380 -3.71 22.46 8.74
N ASN A 381 -2.46 22.14 8.37
CA ASN A 381 -1.38 23.11 8.27
C ASN A 381 -1.12 23.45 6.79
N GLU A 382 -1.45 24.68 6.40
CA GLU A 382 -1.31 25.14 5.01
C GLU A 382 0.14 25.25 4.55
N GLU A 383 1.10 25.40 5.47
CA GLU A 383 2.53 25.40 5.13
C GLU A 383 3.01 24.03 4.62
N ASN A 384 2.24 22.96 4.89
CA ASN A 384 2.51 21.63 4.35
C ASN A 384 2.00 21.44 2.91
N TYR A 385 1.34 22.42 2.29
CA TYR A 385 0.85 22.24 0.93
C TYR A 385 1.99 22.07 -0.07
N ILE A 386 1.85 21.02 -0.90
CA ILE A 386 2.72 20.66 -1.99
C ILE A 386 2.13 21.30 -3.26
N PRO A 387 2.95 22.01 -4.06
CA PRO A 387 2.49 22.60 -5.32
C PRO A 387 1.86 21.56 -6.24
N GLU A 388 0.70 21.87 -6.84
CA GLU A 388 -0.02 20.96 -7.75
C GLU A 388 0.85 20.52 -8.94
N GLN A 389 1.73 21.40 -9.44
CA GLN A 389 2.70 21.08 -10.49
C GLN A 389 3.72 20.02 -10.07
N SER A 390 4.14 20.02 -8.80
CA SER A 390 5.03 19.00 -8.26
C SER A 390 4.31 17.66 -8.19
N ILE A 391 3.09 17.63 -7.64
CA ILE A 391 2.27 16.41 -7.59
C ILE A 391 2.04 15.85 -9.01
N ALA A 392 1.68 16.72 -9.96
CA ALA A 392 1.48 16.33 -11.35
C ALA A 392 2.75 15.79 -12.01
N LYS A 393 3.95 16.24 -11.62
CA LYS A 393 5.20 15.67 -12.14
C LYS A 393 5.47 14.26 -11.60
N TRP A 394 5.19 14.04 -10.33
CA TRP A 394 5.52 12.81 -9.59
C TRP A 394 4.34 11.82 -9.48
N HIS A 395 3.32 11.98 -10.34
CA HIS A 395 2.12 11.15 -10.31
C HIS A 395 2.34 9.73 -10.86
N LEU A 396 3.42 9.49 -11.59
CA LEU A 396 3.84 8.17 -12.10
C LEU A 396 5.12 7.73 -11.39
N ASP A 397 5.32 6.43 -11.23
CA ASP A 397 6.55 5.86 -10.67
C ASP A 397 7.62 5.52 -11.73
N CYS A 398 7.38 5.83 -13.00
CA CYS A 398 8.41 5.93 -14.03
C CYS A 398 8.37 7.33 -14.63
N ILE A 399 9.41 8.12 -14.43
CA ILE A 399 9.47 9.52 -14.85
C ILE A 399 10.76 9.84 -15.59
N LYS A 400 10.72 10.93 -16.37
CA LYS A 400 11.86 11.46 -17.09
C LYS A 400 12.96 11.96 -16.15
N THR A 401 14.18 12.01 -16.69
CA THR A 401 15.35 12.55 -16.01
C THR A 401 15.11 13.93 -15.41
N CYS A 402 15.54 14.12 -14.16
CA CYS A 402 15.50 15.41 -13.48
C CYS A 402 16.71 15.58 -12.55
N PRO A 403 17.03 16.82 -12.13
CA PRO A 403 18.15 17.06 -11.23
C PRO A 403 17.95 16.40 -9.86
N GLU A 404 19.04 15.91 -9.25
CA GLU A 404 18.99 15.29 -7.91
C GLU A 404 18.46 16.23 -6.82
N THR A 405 18.62 17.55 -6.99
CA THR A 405 18.01 18.54 -6.10
C THR A 405 16.49 18.46 -6.12
N GLU A 406 15.89 18.16 -7.28
CA GLU A 406 14.45 18.02 -7.43
C GLU A 406 13.94 16.69 -6.89
N ILE A 407 14.71 15.61 -7.03
CA ILE A 407 14.44 14.31 -6.40
C ILE A 407 14.39 14.48 -4.87
N PHE A 408 15.39 15.15 -4.30
CA PHE A 408 15.45 15.44 -2.87
C PHE A 408 14.30 16.37 -2.45
N GLU A 409 13.96 17.37 -3.26
CA GLU A 409 12.82 18.25 -3.01
C GLU A 409 11.51 17.49 -2.94
N MET A 410 11.25 16.59 -3.90
CA MET A 410 10.08 15.73 -3.88
C MET A 410 10.04 14.89 -2.61
N ALA A 411 11.17 14.26 -2.26
CA ALA A 411 11.25 13.42 -1.08
C ALA A 411 10.90 14.20 0.21
N VAL A 412 11.48 15.40 0.39
CA VAL A 412 11.18 16.28 1.53
C VAL A 412 9.72 16.73 1.52
N ARG A 413 9.18 17.14 0.38
CA ARG A 413 7.79 17.61 0.27
C ARG A 413 6.75 16.51 0.50
N HIS A 414 7.01 15.29 0.02
CA HIS A 414 6.02 14.22 0.04
C HIS A 414 6.06 13.41 1.35
N TYR A 415 7.20 13.39 2.04
CA TYR A 415 7.43 12.49 3.18
C TYR A 415 7.91 13.20 4.47
N SER A 416 7.85 14.53 4.53
CA SER A 416 8.10 15.30 5.77
C SER A 416 7.19 16.53 5.86
N CYS A 417 6.99 17.05 7.07
CA CYS A 417 6.22 18.26 7.36
C CYS A 417 7.12 19.47 7.65
N VAL A 418 6.58 20.68 7.53
CA VAL A 418 7.25 21.90 7.97
C VAL A 418 7.59 21.79 9.45
N GLY A 419 8.81 22.19 9.83
CA GLY A 419 9.34 22.08 11.19
C GLY A 419 9.95 20.72 11.54
N ASP A 420 9.83 19.71 10.68
CA ASP A 420 10.44 18.41 10.89
C ASP A 420 11.97 18.48 10.80
N GLU A 421 12.63 17.52 11.47
CA GLU A 421 14.04 17.22 11.25
C GLU A 421 14.18 16.03 10.27
N VAL A 422 15.01 16.22 9.26
CA VAL A 422 15.30 15.24 8.21
C VAL A 422 16.75 14.80 8.32
N ASP A 423 16.97 13.50 8.46
CA ASP A 423 18.30 12.90 8.51
C ASP A 423 18.76 12.50 7.10
N VAL A 424 19.91 13.01 6.67
CA VAL A 424 20.48 12.74 5.36
C VAL A 424 21.80 12.00 5.55
N TYR A 425 21.82 10.73 5.15
CA TYR A 425 23.03 9.92 5.11
C TYR A 425 23.66 10.06 3.74
N THR A 426 24.80 10.73 3.66
CA THR A 426 25.54 10.94 2.42
C THR A 426 27.02 11.16 2.74
N ASN A 427 27.87 10.78 1.80
CA ASN A 427 29.29 11.12 1.83
C ASN A 427 29.63 12.23 0.82
N GLU A 428 28.63 12.72 0.08
CA GLU A 428 28.76 13.87 -0.79
C GLU A 428 28.78 15.19 0.00
N LYS A 429 29.04 16.30 -0.71
CA LYS A 429 29.08 17.63 -0.08
C LYS A 429 27.75 17.98 0.59
N LYS A 430 27.81 18.23 1.90
CA LYS A 430 26.69 18.66 2.74
C LYS A 430 26.10 19.98 2.22
N ARG A 431 24.77 20.06 2.13
CA ARG A 431 24.04 21.27 1.69
C ARG A 431 23.64 22.12 2.92
N SER A 432 22.68 23.03 2.72
CA SER A 432 22.10 23.84 3.80
C SER A 432 21.57 22.98 4.95
N LYS A 433 21.73 23.46 6.19
CA LYS A 433 21.13 22.86 7.40
C LYS A 433 19.62 23.11 7.53
N SER A 434 19.04 23.87 6.60
CA SER A 434 17.60 24.07 6.48
C SER A 434 17.17 24.01 5.02
N PHE A 435 16.07 23.32 4.75
CA PHE A 435 15.51 23.19 3.40
C PHE A 435 13.98 23.12 3.48
N LEU A 436 13.28 24.00 2.75
CA LEU A 436 11.81 24.12 2.79
C LEU A 436 11.23 24.17 4.21
N SER A 437 11.88 24.92 5.12
CA SER A 437 11.48 25.04 6.53
C SER A 437 11.56 23.72 7.33
N ARG A 438 12.35 22.74 6.87
CA ARG A 438 12.79 21.57 7.65
C ARG A 438 14.23 21.75 8.08
N LYS A 439 14.60 21.21 9.24
CA LYS A 439 16.00 21.15 9.68
C LYS A 439 16.65 19.91 9.08
N ILE A 440 17.84 20.06 8.51
CA ILE A 440 18.57 18.98 7.84
C ILE A 440 19.79 18.58 8.67
N ASN A 441 19.80 17.32 9.10
CA ASN A 441 20.88 16.70 9.86
C ASN A 441 21.68 15.78 8.92
N TYR A 442 22.97 16.07 8.73
CA TYR A 442 23.82 15.27 7.85
C TYR A 442 24.63 14.24 8.63
N HIS A 443 24.60 13.00 8.15
CA HIS A 443 25.33 11.87 8.69
C HIS A 443 26.19 11.24 7.59
N GLU A 444 27.36 10.74 7.98
CA GLU A 444 28.24 10.03 7.06
C GLU A 444 27.89 8.54 7.05
N ILE A 445 27.95 7.93 5.85
CA ILE A 445 27.82 6.48 5.66
C ILE A 445 29.14 5.85 6.10
N LYS A 446 29.10 5.16 7.22
CA LYS A 446 30.27 4.55 7.87
C LYS A 446 30.57 3.17 7.30
N ASP A 447 31.83 2.78 7.43
CA ASP A 447 32.25 1.41 7.16
C ASP A 447 31.56 0.42 8.11
N CYS A 448 31.21 -0.75 7.57
CA CYS A 448 30.66 -1.85 8.34
C CYS A 448 31.70 -2.97 8.45
N GLN A 449 32.13 -3.29 9.66
CA GLN A 449 33.11 -4.35 9.94
C GLN A 449 32.47 -5.77 9.95
N ILE A 450 31.14 -5.85 9.83
CA ILE A 450 30.37 -7.08 9.93
C ILE A 450 29.71 -7.32 8.57
N ASP A 451 29.73 -8.58 8.12
CA ASP A 451 28.95 -8.98 6.94
C ASP A 451 27.47 -9.15 7.31
N ILE A 452 26.77 -8.01 7.39
CA ILE A 452 25.34 -7.90 7.67
C ILE A 452 24.54 -8.68 6.61
N ARG A 453 24.92 -8.54 5.33
CA ARG A 453 24.27 -9.20 4.21
C ARG A 453 24.34 -10.71 4.40
N LYS A 454 25.52 -11.28 4.62
CA LYS A 454 25.66 -12.72 4.85
C LYS A 454 24.86 -13.18 6.06
N THR A 455 24.96 -12.47 7.18
CA THR A 455 24.21 -12.80 8.40
C THR A 455 22.70 -12.84 8.16
N PHE A 456 22.17 -11.89 7.37
CA PHE A 456 20.76 -11.87 6.98
C PHE A 456 20.40 -13.02 6.03
N MET A 457 21.22 -13.27 5.00
CA MET A 457 20.99 -14.32 4.01
C MET A 457 21.04 -15.74 4.59
N ASP A 458 21.78 -15.92 5.69
CA ASP A 458 21.89 -17.18 6.45
C ASP A 458 20.78 -17.33 7.52
N SER A 459 19.88 -16.35 7.65
CA SER A 459 18.82 -16.38 8.67
C SER A 459 17.74 -17.45 8.38
N SER A 460 17.02 -17.85 9.43
CA SER A 460 15.88 -18.78 9.36
C SER A 460 14.74 -18.32 8.45
N TYR A 461 14.73 -17.07 8.00
CA TYR A 461 13.75 -16.56 7.05
C TYR A 461 13.69 -17.39 5.77
N PHE A 462 14.86 -17.64 5.17
CA PHE A 462 14.97 -18.29 3.86
C PHE A 462 14.69 -19.79 3.92
N TYR A 463 14.93 -20.43 5.07
CA TYR A 463 14.63 -21.85 5.29
C TYR A 463 13.14 -22.18 5.13
N ARG A 464 12.25 -21.18 5.17
CA ARG A 464 10.80 -21.36 4.99
C ARG A 464 10.39 -21.76 3.57
N TYR A 465 11.24 -21.54 2.57
CA TYR A 465 10.91 -21.80 1.17
C TYR A 465 12.10 -22.26 0.30
N ILE A 466 13.35 -22.06 0.74
CA ILE A 466 14.52 -22.64 0.06
C ILE A 466 14.66 -24.09 0.51
N GLN A 467 13.89 -24.96 -0.15
CA GLN A 467 13.85 -26.39 0.07
C GLN A 467 13.83 -27.10 -1.29
N ASP A 468 14.45 -28.27 -1.36
CA ASP A 468 14.37 -29.10 -2.56
C ASP A 468 12.99 -29.78 -2.64
N ASP A 469 12.35 -29.66 -3.79
CA ASP A 469 11.30 -30.58 -4.21
C ASP A 469 11.95 -31.84 -4.81
N ASN A 470 11.52 -33.01 -4.36
CA ASN A 470 11.96 -34.31 -4.86
C ASN A 470 10.77 -35.22 -5.17
N ARG A 471 9.58 -34.64 -5.38
CA ARG A 471 8.36 -35.39 -5.68
C ARG A 471 8.51 -36.20 -6.96
N ILE A 472 7.65 -37.21 -7.12
CA ILE A 472 7.58 -38.00 -8.34
C ILE A 472 7.01 -37.13 -9.47
N ILE A 473 7.59 -37.22 -10.67
CA ILE A 473 7.12 -36.49 -11.86
C ILE A 473 5.68 -36.93 -12.16
N GLY A 474 4.75 -35.97 -12.21
CA GLY A 474 3.36 -36.20 -12.60
C GLY A 474 3.18 -36.45 -14.11
N GLU A 475 1.95 -36.79 -14.50
CA GLU A 475 1.61 -36.98 -15.91
C GLU A 475 1.58 -35.66 -16.68
N TYR A 476 2.02 -35.70 -17.94
CA TYR A 476 1.90 -34.58 -18.87
C TYR A 476 1.64 -35.07 -20.30
N LYS A 477 1.06 -34.20 -21.14
CA LYS A 477 0.78 -34.47 -22.56
C LYS A 477 1.50 -33.47 -23.45
N LYS A 478 2.04 -33.93 -24.58
CA LYS A 478 2.73 -33.09 -25.57
C LYS A 478 1.92 -32.98 -26.86
N SER A 479 1.79 -31.75 -27.38
CA SER A 479 1.26 -31.45 -28.72
C SER A 479 2.31 -30.70 -29.55
N LYS A 480 2.44 -31.01 -30.85
CA LYS A 480 3.29 -30.26 -31.78
C LYS A 480 2.44 -29.36 -32.67
N ILE A 481 2.74 -28.06 -32.73
CA ILE A 481 2.05 -27.08 -33.59
C ILE A 481 3.08 -26.18 -34.27
N GLY A 482 3.30 -26.41 -35.57
CA GLY A 482 4.42 -25.77 -36.27
C GLY A 482 5.75 -26.20 -35.65
N LYS A 483 6.59 -25.25 -35.24
CA LYS A 483 7.83 -25.52 -34.49
C LYS A 483 7.63 -25.55 -32.97
N ALA A 484 6.43 -25.24 -32.46
CA ALA A 484 6.14 -25.24 -31.03
C ALA A 484 5.81 -26.64 -30.49
N ASP A 485 6.48 -27.02 -29.41
CA ASP A 485 6.12 -28.13 -28.52
C ASP A 485 5.32 -27.58 -27.33
N VAL A 486 4.05 -27.95 -27.22
CA VAL A 486 3.14 -27.44 -26.17
C VAL A 486 2.77 -28.57 -25.21
N PHE A 487 3.13 -28.40 -23.95
CA PHE A 487 2.91 -29.36 -22.88
C PHE A 487 1.72 -28.97 -22.00
N PHE A 488 0.83 -29.92 -21.76
CA PHE A 488 -0.19 -29.84 -20.71
C PHE A 488 0.32 -30.54 -19.47
N GLY A 489 0.64 -29.80 -18.42
CA GLY A 489 1.21 -30.34 -17.19
C GLY A 489 1.75 -29.27 -16.24
N ASP A 490 2.23 -29.72 -15.08
CA ASP A 490 2.91 -28.85 -14.14
C ASP A 490 4.32 -28.49 -14.66
N SER A 491 4.69 -27.21 -14.56
CA SER A 491 5.95 -26.71 -15.11
C SER A 491 7.15 -27.41 -14.51
N TYR A 492 7.14 -27.67 -13.20
CA TYR A 492 8.25 -28.34 -12.52
C TYR A 492 8.44 -29.78 -13.04
N ASP A 493 7.35 -30.52 -13.17
CA ASP A 493 7.36 -31.92 -13.61
C ASP A 493 7.84 -32.05 -15.06
N VAL A 494 7.30 -31.21 -15.96
CA VAL A 494 7.70 -31.21 -17.37
C VAL A 494 9.16 -30.80 -17.52
N LEU A 495 9.63 -29.75 -16.83
CA LEU A 495 11.02 -29.31 -16.91
C LEU A 495 11.99 -30.42 -16.47
N ARG A 496 11.69 -31.16 -15.40
CA ARG A 496 12.50 -32.31 -14.96
C ARG A 496 12.62 -33.41 -16.00
N SER A 497 11.63 -33.57 -16.87
CA SER A 497 11.68 -34.53 -17.96
C SER A 497 12.55 -34.08 -19.14
N LEU A 498 12.87 -32.78 -19.24
CA LEU A 498 13.67 -32.23 -20.33
C LEU A 498 15.17 -32.50 -20.11
N PRO A 499 15.92 -32.76 -21.19
CA PRO A 499 17.38 -32.90 -21.12
C PRO A 499 18.02 -31.62 -20.57
N GLU A 500 19.11 -31.79 -19.80
CA GLU A 500 19.94 -30.67 -19.39
C GLU A 500 20.52 -29.94 -20.61
N SER A 501 20.81 -28.64 -20.46
CA SER A 501 21.47 -27.83 -21.51
C SER A 501 20.83 -27.96 -22.91
N SER A 502 19.50 -28.03 -22.97
CA SER A 502 18.71 -28.20 -24.20
C SER A 502 18.05 -26.91 -24.70
N ILE A 503 18.01 -25.86 -23.87
CA ILE A 503 17.29 -24.60 -24.15
C ILE A 503 18.26 -23.44 -24.41
N ASP A 504 18.01 -22.67 -25.47
CA ASP A 504 18.87 -21.57 -25.92
C ASP A 504 18.48 -20.20 -25.32
N GLY A 505 17.22 -20.05 -24.93
CA GLY A 505 16.72 -18.88 -24.23
C GLY A 505 15.37 -19.14 -23.56
N ALA A 506 14.97 -18.31 -22.62
CA ALA A 506 13.68 -18.40 -21.97
C ALA A 506 13.02 -17.02 -21.86
N VAL A 507 11.70 -16.98 -21.91
CA VAL A 507 10.91 -15.77 -21.63
C VAL A 507 9.57 -16.16 -21.04
N THR A 508 9.17 -15.50 -19.96
CA THR A 508 7.90 -15.80 -19.31
C THR A 508 7.38 -14.66 -18.44
N SER A 509 6.15 -14.83 -17.97
CA SER A 509 5.56 -14.11 -16.86
C SER A 509 4.87 -15.14 -15.97
N PRO A 510 5.39 -15.43 -14.77
CA PRO A 510 4.82 -16.47 -13.92
C PRO A 510 3.42 -16.08 -13.45
N PRO A 511 2.63 -17.04 -12.95
CA PRO A 511 1.44 -16.72 -12.18
C PRO A 511 1.86 -15.96 -10.92
N TYR A 512 1.60 -14.64 -10.85
CA TYR A 512 1.97 -13.84 -9.67
C TYR A 512 1.20 -14.38 -8.45
N TYR A 513 1.88 -14.50 -7.31
CA TYR A 513 1.30 -14.93 -6.03
C TYR A 513 -0.10 -14.32 -5.88
N ASN A 514 -1.16 -15.11 -5.71
CA ASN A 514 -2.53 -14.68 -5.38
C ASN A 514 -3.21 -13.55 -6.22
N ALA A 515 -2.57 -13.03 -7.27
CA ALA A 515 -3.05 -11.89 -8.04
C ALA A 515 -4.25 -12.22 -8.95
N LYS A 516 -4.49 -13.51 -9.21
CA LYS A 516 -5.55 -14.04 -10.07
C LYS A 516 -6.16 -15.31 -9.47
N THR A 517 -7.39 -15.62 -9.85
CA THR A 517 -8.13 -16.77 -9.36
C THR A 517 -7.48 -18.12 -9.69
N TYR A 518 -6.73 -18.21 -10.78
CA TYR A 518 -5.96 -19.41 -11.17
C TYR A 518 -4.63 -19.58 -10.43
N SER A 519 -4.26 -18.60 -9.58
CA SER A 519 -2.94 -18.46 -8.97
C SER A 519 -3.14 -18.33 -7.47
N GLN A 520 -3.14 -19.44 -6.72
CA GLN A 520 -3.55 -19.44 -5.30
C GLN A 520 -2.61 -20.31 -4.43
N TRP A 521 -2.00 -19.70 -3.43
CA TRP A 521 -1.19 -20.35 -2.40
C TRP A 521 -1.63 -19.91 -1.00
N GLY A 522 -1.44 -20.81 -0.01
CA GLY A 522 -1.82 -20.54 1.38
C GLY A 522 -1.03 -19.41 2.04
N ASN A 523 0.24 -19.22 1.64
CA ASN A 523 1.08 -18.09 2.03
C ASN A 523 2.24 -17.89 1.03
N ILE A 524 2.95 -16.76 1.16
CA ILE A 524 4.07 -16.41 0.27
C ILE A 524 5.17 -17.47 0.22
N TYR A 525 5.42 -18.20 1.31
CA TYR A 525 6.48 -19.21 1.36
C TYR A 525 6.21 -20.39 0.42
N CYS A 526 4.95 -20.79 0.29
CA CYS A 526 4.57 -21.87 -0.63
C CYS A 526 4.80 -21.46 -2.09
N TYR A 527 4.48 -20.21 -2.44
CA TYR A 527 4.75 -19.66 -3.77
C TYR A 527 6.24 -19.56 -4.07
N LEU A 528 7.03 -19.03 -3.12
CA LEU A 528 8.48 -18.90 -3.31
C LEU A 528 9.17 -20.26 -3.41
N TYR A 529 8.64 -21.29 -2.75
CA TYR A 529 9.11 -22.67 -2.89
C TYR A 529 8.90 -23.22 -4.31
N ASP A 530 7.72 -23.04 -4.89
CA ASP A 530 7.44 -23.45 -6.27
C ASP A 530 8.35 -22.69 -7.25
N MET A 531 8.42 -21.36 -7.09
CA MET A 531 9.25 -20.51 -7.95
C MET A 531 10.73 -20.87 -7.85
N TYR A 532 11.25 -21.18 -6.65
CA TYR A 532 12.61 -21.66 -6.46
C TYR A 532 12.88 -22.97 -7.22
N ASN A 533 12.02 -23.97 -7.06
CA ASN A 533 12.21 -25.28 -7.68
C ASN A 533 12.02 -25.27 -9.20
N ILE A 534 11.03 -24.53 -9.70
CA ILE A 534 10.85 -24.33 -11.15
C ILE A 534 12.07 -23.60 -11.73
N SER A 535 12.55 -22.54 -11.07
CA SER A 535 13.70 -21.78 -11.55
C SER A 535 15.00 -22.59 -11.56
N ARG A 536 15.17 -23.53 -10.62
CA ARG A 536 16.29 -24.48 -10.62
C ARG A 536 16.28 -25.37 -11.86
N GLU A 537 15.10 -25.88 -12.21
CA GLU A 537 14.97 -26.72 -13.41
C GLU A 537 15.14 -25.92 -14.70
N ILE A 538 14.67 -24.67 -14.75
CA ILE A 538 14.97 -23.74 -15.86
C ILE A 538 16.49 -23.57 -16.01
N TYR A 539 17.20 -23.30 -14.91
CA TYR A 539 18.66 -23.19 -14.93
C TYR A 539 19.34 -24.47 -15.44
N ARG A 540 18.87 -25.65 -15.02
CA ARG A 540 19.41 -26.94 -15.47
C ARG A 540 19.25 -27.14 -16.98
N VAL A 541 18.06 -26.87 -17.52
CA VAL A 541 17.76 -27.10 -18.95
C VAL A 541 18.35 -26.03 -19.86
N MET A 542 18.65 -24.83 -19.35
CA MET A 542 19.31 -23.78 -20.12
C MET A 542 20.77 -24.14 -20.43
N LYS A 543 21.20 -23.82 -21.66
CA LYS A 543 22.61 -23.88 -22.09
C LYS A 543 23.43 -22.77 -21.43
N GLU A 544 24.73 -22.99 -21.34
CA GLU A 544 25.67 -21.95 -20.93
C GLU A 544 25.57 -20.73 -21.87
N GLY A 545 25.47 -19.53 -21.29
CA GLY A 545 25.29 -18.28 -22.00
C GLY A 545 23.89 -18.01 -22.56
N ALA A 546 22.91 -18.88 -22.28
CA ALA A 546 21.50 -18.61 -22.57
C ALA A 546 20.97 -17.47 -21.68
N VAL A 547 20.02 -16.70 -22.20
CA VAL A 547 19.36 -15.59 -21.50
C VAL A 547 17.92 -15.97 -21.13
N TYR A 548 17.47 -15.52 -19.96
CA TYR A 548 16.11 -15.66 -19.47
C TYR A 548 15.51 -14.29 -19.15
N LEU A 549 14.40 -13.97 -19.79
CA LEU A 549 13.57 -12.79 -19.51
C LEU A 549 12.40 -13.17 -18.60
N PHE A 550 12.33 -12.57 -17.41
CA PHE A 550 11.31 -12.88 -16.41
C PHE A 550 10.48 -11.64 -16.06
N ASN A 551 9.23 -11.61 -16.52
CA ASN A 551 8.31 -10.50 -16.27
C ASN A 551 7.58 -10.65 -14.92
N ILE A 552 7.77 -9.71 -13.98
CA ILE A 552 7.15 -9.74 -12.64
C ILE A 552 6.76 -8.33 -12.17
N PHE A 553 5.69 -8.24 -11.36
CA PHE A 553 5.19 -6.97 -10.83
C PHE A 553 4.89 -7.00 -9.34
N ASP A 554 5.29 -5.92 -8.67
CA ASP A 554 5.03 -5.67 -7.25
C ASP A 554 3.69 -4.94 -7.07
N TYR A 555 2.62 -5.72 -6.96
CA TYR A 555 1.25 -5.25 -6.72
C TYR A 555 0.91 -5.23 -5.22
N PHE A 556 -0.32 -4.81 -4.87
CA PHE A 556 -0.78 -4.75 -3.47
C PHE A 556 -1.49 -6.03 -3.04
N ASP A 557 -1.01 -6.64 -1.96
CA ASP A 557 -1.61 -7.81 -1.34
C ASP A 557 -1.06 -8.03 0.07
N ASN A 558 -1.47 -9.13 0.70
CA ASN A 558 -0.91 -9.65 1.92
C ASN A 558 -0.07 -10.92 1.66
N GLU A 559 1.17 -10.91 2.16
CA GLU A 559 2.08 -12.07 2.12
C GLU A 559 1.55 -13.30 2.89
N ASN A 560 0.55 -13.13 3.75
CA ASN A 560 0.00 -14.18 4.61
C ASN A 560 1.08 -14.86 5.49
N ASN A 561 2.13 -14.12 5.84
CA ASN A 561 3.26 -14.59 6.65
C ASN A 561 3.22 -14.14 8.12
N ILE A 562 2.29 -13.25 8.47
CA ILE A 562 2.02 -12.80 9.84
C ILE A 562 0.53 -12.94 10.14
N SER A 563 -0.31 -12.34 9.29
CA SER A 563 -1.78 -12.36 9.36
C SER A 563 -2.33 -13.05 8.11
N LEU A 564 -3.32 -13.94 8.28
CA LEU A 564 -3.97 -14.70 7.20
C LEU A 564 -5.28 -14.06 6.72
N SER A 565 -5.42 -12.74 6.86
CA SER A 565 -6.63 -11.99 6.52
C SER A 565 -6.27 -10.78 5.66
N ALA A 566 -7.24 -10.05 5.12
CA ALA A 566 -7.00 -8.76 4.42
C ALA A 566 -6.47 -7.64 5.34
N MET A 567 -5.94 -7.98 6.52
CA MET A 567 -5.25 -7.07 7.43
C MET A 567 -3.76 -7.11 7.14
N GLY A 568 -3.18 -5.95 6.86
CA GLY A 568 -1.74 -5.82 6.63
C GLY A 568 -1.33 -5.79 5.18
N ASP A 569 -2.27 -5.49 4.26
CA ASP A 569 -1.98 -5.27 2.85
C ASP A 569 -0.85 -4.26 2.69
N LYS A 570 0.10 -4.59 1.81
CA LYS A 570 1.26 -3.76 1.48
C LYS A 570 1.65 -3.97 0.02
N ARG A 571 2.62 -3.20 -0.47
CA ARG A 571 3.26 -3.51 -1.75
C ARG A 571 4.06 -4.81 -1.57
N MET A 572 3.76 -5.79 -2.40
CA MET A 572 4.53 -7.03 -2.46
C MET A 572 5.95 -6.73 -2.96
N ILE A 573 6.92 -7.56 -2.61
CA ILE A 573 8.33 -7.41 -3.00
C ILE A 573 8.78 -8.60 -3.87
N LEU A 574 7.92 -9.00 -4.80
CA LEU A 574 8.13 -10.18 -5.66
C LEU A 574 9.39 -10.03 -6.50
N GLY A 575 9.66 -8.85 -7.05
CA GLY A 575 10.89 -8.57 -7.79
C GLY A 575 12.14 -8.87 -6.95
N ALA A 576 12.17 -8.41 -5.70
CA ALA A 576 13.29 -8.63 -4.79
C ALA A 576 13.43 -10.11 -4.38
N TYR A 577 12.33 -10.81 -4.07
CA TYR A 577 12.37 -12.25 -3.79
C TYR A 577 12.91 -13.06 -4.97
N MET A 578 12.45 -12.75 -6.19
CA MET A 578 12.87 -13.49 -7.37
C MET A 578 14.33 -13.26 -7.70
N ILE A 579 14.83 -12.03 -7.57
CA ILE A 579 16.26 -11.73 -7.73
C ILE A 579 17.13 -12.52 -6.73
N ASP A 580 16.71 -12.64 -5.46
CA ASP A 580 17.41 -13.49 -4.47
C ASP A 580 17.39 -14.97 -4.88
N ILE A 581 16.21 -15.51 -5.25
CA ILE A 581 16.04 -16.89 -5.70
C ILE A 581 16.97 -17.20 -6.88
N PHE A 582 16.97 -16.36 -7.91
CA PHE A 582 17.80 -16.57 -9.10
C PHE A 582 19.29 -16.58 -8.76
N GLN A 583 19.76 -15.66 -7.91
CA GLN A 583 21.15 -15.63 -7.47
C GLN A 583 21.55 -16.87 -6.67
N ARG A 584 20.68 -17.38 -5.79
CA ARG A 584 20.92 -18.61 -5.02
C ARG A 584 21.05 -19.85 -5.90
N ILE A 585 20.35 -19.86 -7.04
CA ILE A 585 20.38 -20.95 -8.02
C ILE A 585 21.65 -20.89 -8.88
N GLY A 586 22.24 -19.71 -9.05
CA GLY A 586 23.44 -19.49 -9.86
C GLY A 586 23.21 -18.74 -11.16
N PHE A 587 22.03 -18.13 -11.35
CA PHE A 587 21.83 -17.17 -12.43
C PHE A 587 22.62 -15.89 -12.15
N GLU A 588 23.22 -15.34 -13.20
CA GLU A 588 23.68 -13.96 -13.19
C GLU A 588 22.52 -13.03 -13.52
N VAL A 589 22.22 -12.10 -12.60
CA VAL A 589 21.33 -10.98 -12.89
C VAL A 589 22.12 -9.97 -13.69
N ILE A 590 21.85 -9.88 -15.00
CA ILE A 590 22.58 -9.01 -15.92
C ILE A 590 21.89 -7.66 -16.12
N GLY A 591 20.61 -7.55 -15.78
CA GLY A 591 19.88 -6.30 -15.87
C GLY A 591 18.37 -6.43 -15.64
N ASN A 592 17.66 -5.35 -15.95
CA ASN A 592 16.19 -5.31 -15.94
C ASN A 592 15.71 -4.37 -17.04
N ILE A 593 14.80 -4.84 -17.89
CA ILE A 593 14.06 -3.96 -18.77
C ILE A 593 12.87 -3.44 -17.96
N ILE A 594 12.85 -2.12 -17.72
CA ILE A 594 11.73 -1.43 -17.10
C ILE A 594 10.64 -1.32 -18.17
N TRP A 595 9.66 -2.20 -18.11
CA TRP A 595 8.51 -2.16 -19.00
C TRP A 595 7.58 -1.03 -18.55
N ASP A 596 7.79 0.17 -19.09
CA ASP A 596 6.92 1.33 -18.89
C ASP A 596 5.65 1.16 -19.74
N LYS A 597 4.51 1.10 -19.04
CA LYS A 597 3.16 0.96 -19.61
C LYS A 597 2.51 2.33 -19.85
N GLY A 598 3.15 3.42 -19.43
CA GLY A 598 2.57 4.75 -19.42
C GLY A 598 1.36 4.84 -18.48
N GLU A 599 0.52 5.85 -18.69
CA GLU A 599 -0.66 6.04 -17.86
C GLU A 599 -1.70 4.91 -18.09
N ILE A 600 -1.85 4.05 -17.08
CA ILE A 600 -2.82 2.95 -17.09
C ILE A 600 -4.15 3.46 -16.50
N GLN A 601 -5.28 3.06 -17.08
CA GLN A 601 -6.59 3.31 -16.50
C GLN A 601 -6.72 2.58 -15.15
N GLY A 602 -6.75 3.34 -14.04
CA GLY A 602 -6.95 2.80 -12.70
C GLY A 602 -7.46 3.85 -11.72
N ASN A 603 -8.20 3.41 -10.71
CA ASN A 603 -8.75 4.27 -9.64
C ASN A 603 -7.70 4.71 -8.60
N ARG A 604 -6.40 4.48 -8.88
CA ARG A 604 -5.31 4.86 -7.99
C ARG A 604 -4.95 6.35 -8.13
N SER A 605 -5.57 7.04 -9.11
CA SER A 605 -5.30 8.44 -9.41
C SER A 605 -6.08 9.37 -8.50
N PHE A 606 -5.31 10.31 -7.93
CA PHE A 606 -5.68 11.45 -7.11
C PHE A 606 -5.85 11.18 -5.63
N ASN A 607 -5.08 11.94 -4.85
CA ASN A 607 -5.02 12.02 -3.41
C ASN A 607 -6.36 12.42 -2.74
N GLN A 608 -7.50 12.18 -3.37
CA GLN A 608 -8.83 12.73 -3.05
C GLN A 608 -8.81 14.26 -2.94
N GLY A 609 -7.92 14.91 -3.71
CA GLY A 609 -7.68 16.35 -3.63
C GLY A 609 -6.77 16.80 -2.47
N ASN A 610 -6.14 15.89 -1.73
CA ASN A 610 -5.19 16.22 -0.67
C ASN A 610 -3.83 16.61 -1.26
N LEU A 611 -3.35 17.79 -0.90
CA LEU A 611 -2.10 18.36 -1.41
C LEU A 611 -1.00 18.39 -0.34
N THR A 612 -1.01 17.50 0.65
CA THR A 612 -0.04 17.50 1.77
C THR A 612 0.79 16.21 1.78
N PRO A 613 1.90 16.15 2.56
CA PRO A 613 2.72 14.96 2.72
C PRO A 613 1.89 13.72 3.14
N TYR A 614 2.43 12.53 2.88
CA TYR A 614 1.89 11.20 3.20
C TYR A 614 0.60 10.78 2.47
N TYR A 615 -0.05 11.69 1.76
CA TYR A 615 -1.21 11.39 0.91
C TYR A 615 -0.86 11.22 -0.57
N GLN A 616 0.41 11.41 -0.92
CA GLN A 616 0.92 11.30 -2.28
C GLN A 616 1.40 9.87 -2.53
N ALA A 617 0.75 9.16 -3.45
CA ALA A 617 1.19 7.85 -3.93
C ALA A 617 1.18 7.85 -5.46
N PRO A 618 2.26 7.41 -6.12
CA PRO A 618 2.30 7.37 -7.58
C PRO A 618 1.38 6.27 -8.13
N LEU A 619 0.92 6.47 -9.36
CA LEU A 619 0.40 5.41 -10.21
C LEU A 619 1.54 4.48 -10.59
N ASN A 620 1.35 3.18 -10.37
CA ASN A 620 2.32 2.19 -10.82
C ASN A 620 2.18 1.98 -12.31
N CYS A 621 3.17 2.42 -13.06
CA CYS A 621 3.15 2.38 -14.51
C CYS A 621 4.22 1.49 -15.12
N TRP A 622 5.03 0.78 -14.32
CA TRP A 622 6.06 -0.11 -14.87
C TRP A 622 6.08 -1.51 -14.23
N GLU A 623 6.59 -2.49 -14.98
CA GLU A 623 6.89 -3.85 -14.51
C GLU A 623 8.35 -4.23 -14.76
N HIS A 624 8.86 -5.18 -13.98
CA HIS A 624 10.18 -5.75 -14.23
C HIS A 624 10.12 -6.74 -15.36
N VAL A 625 11.04 -6.66 -16.32
CA VAL A 625 11.44 -7.80 -17.15
C VAL A 625 12.90 -8.06 -16.83
N LEU A 626 13.11 -8.89 -15.80
CA LEU A 626 14.44 -9.22 -15.30
C LEU A 626 15.22 -9.95 -16.39
N ILE A 627 16.47 -9.56 -16.58
CA ILE A 627 17.38 -10.15 -17.55
C ILE A 627 18.38 -11.01 -16.77
N LEU A 628 18.32 -12.31 -17.01
CA LEU A 628 19.10 -13.31 -16.30
C LEU A 628 19.92 -14.13 -17.30
N SER A 629 21.08 -14.63 -16.91
CA SER A 629 21.85 -15.56 -17.73
C SER A 629 22.43 -16.72 -16.94
N LYS A 630 22.58 -17.87 -17.60
CA LYS A 630 23.39 -18.97 -17.08
C LYS A 630 24.85 -18.69 -17.44
N GLY A 631 25.62 -18.28 -16.44
CA GLY A 631 26.98 -17.77 -16.62
C GLY A 631 27.04 -16.57 -17.58
N LYS A 632 28.09 -16.48 -18.39
CA LYS A 632 28.31 -15.31 -19.26
C LYS A 632 27.41 -15.37 -20.50
N PRO A 633 26.57 -14.35 -20.77
CA PRO A 633 25.64 -14.38 -21.89
C PRO A 633 26.38 -14.51 -23.24
N ASN A 634 25.79 -15.28 -24.15
CA ASN A 634 26.30 -15.43 -25.52
C ASN A 634 26.30 -14.07 -26.23
N LYS A 635 27.29 -13.86 -27.13
CA LYS A 635 27.41 -12.63 -27.93
C LYS A 635 26.13 -12.27 -28.69
N LYS A 636 25.32 -13.24 -29.13
CA LYS A 636 24.05 -12.96 -29.83
C LYS A 636 23.06 -12.15 -28.97
N TYR A 637 23.18 -12.21 -27.65
CA TYR A 637 22.34 -11.48 -26.70
C TYR A 637 22.97 -10.18 -26.16
N SER A 638 24.09 -9.71 -26.73
CA SER A 638 24.82 -8.54 -26.19
C SER A 638 24.03 -7.23 -26.21
N GLU A 639 22.97 -7.16 -26.99
CA GLU A 639 22.09 -5.98 -27.09
C GLU A 639 20.97 -5.97 -26.04
N ILE A 640 20.76 -7.09 -25.34
CA ILE A 640 19.75 -7.22 -24.28
C ILE A 640 20.34 -6.67 -22.99
N VAL A 641 20.07 -5.40 -22.73
CA VAL A 641 20.61 -4.64 -21.59
C VAL A 641 19.49 -3.99 -20.78
N SER A 642 19.82 -3.59 -19.55
CA SER A 642 18.95 -2.75 -18.72
C SER A 642 18.58 -1.47 -19.46
N GLN A 643 17.28 -1.19 -19.53
CA GLN A 643 16.75 -0.01 -20.21
C GLN A 643 15.27 0.20 -19.87
N ILE A 644 14.79 1.43 -20.00
CA ILE A 644 13.36 1.75 -19.99
C ILE A 644 12.80 1.52 -21.38
N LYS A 645 11.82 0.62 -21.50
CA LYS A 645 11.07 0.39 -22.73
C LYS A 645 9.60 0.72 -22.54
N ASN A 646 9.13 1.69 -23.31
CA ASN A 646 7.70 1.97 -23.41
C ASN A 646 7.06 0.92 -24.33
N ILE A 647 6.30 -0.02 -23.75
CA ILE A 647 5.58 -1.06 -24.49
C ILE A 647 4.12 -0.97 -24.07
N ARG A 648 3.21 -0.89 -25.05
CA ARG A 648 1.78 -0.80 -24.75
C ARG A 648 1.26 -2.10 -24.14
N PRO A 649 0.49 -2.05 -23.05
CA PRO A 649 -0.12 -3.25 -22.49
C PRO A 649 -1.19 -3.83 -23.42
N VAL A 650 -1.39 -5.15 -23.34
CA VAL A 650 -2.40 -5.86 -24.13
C VAL A 650 -3.82 -5.42 -23.72
N VAL A 651 -4.59 -4.94 -24.69
CA VAL A 651 -6.00 -4.56 -24.49
C VAL A 651 -6.89 -5.80 -24.60
N LYS A 652 -7.24 -6.38 -23.43
CA LYS A 652 -8.07 -7.60 -23.35
C LYS A 652 -9.56 -7.35 -23.12
N MET A 653 -9.92 -6.21 -22.53
CA MET A 653 -11.30 -5.86 -22.21
C MET A 653 -11.85 -4.88 -23.22
N VAL A 654 -12.88 -5.28 -23.98
CA VAL A 654 -13.61 -4.40 -24.90
C VAL A 654 -15.09 -4.49 -24.57
N ARG A 655 -15.71 -3.35 -24.23
CA ARG A 655 -17.14 -3.28 -23.82
C ARG A 655 -17.50 -4.29 -22.70
N GLY A 656 -16.59 -4.45 -21.72
CA GLY A 656 -16.79 -5.34 -20.57
C GLY A 656 -16.59 -6.83 -20.84
N ARG A 657 -16.15 -7.24 -22.04
CA ARG A 657 -15.88 -8.65 -22.39
C ARG A 657 -14.39 -8.88 -22.58
N ASN A 658 -13.89 -10.00 -22.04
CA ASN A 658 -12.54 -10.47 -22.34
C ASN A 658 -12.52 -11.09 -23.75
N ILE A 659 -11.90 -10.41 -24.72
CA ILE A 659 -11.88 -10.85 -26.13
C ILE A 659 -10.77 -11.87 -26.43
N LEU A 660 -9.82 -12.06 -25.51
CA LEU A 660 -8.65 -12.91 -25.72
C LEU A 660 -8.75 -14.25 -24.99
N GLY A 661 -9.68 -14.37 -24.04
CA GLY A 661 -9.90 -15.57 -23.23
C GLY A 661 -8.83 -15.82 -22.16
N HIS A 662 -7.77 -15.02 -22.11
CA HIS A 662 -6.73 -15.09 -21.08
C HIS A 662 -6.74 -13.82 -20.21
N ASP A 663 -6.58 -13.99 -18.91
CA ASP A 663 -6.75 -12.90 -17.95
C ASP A 663 -5.52 -12.02 -17.78
N ALA A 664 -4.33 -12.42 -18.25
CA ALA A 664 -3.10 -11.63 -18.11
C ALA A 664 -2.05 -11.93 -19.20
N PRO A 665 -2.35 -11.76 -20.50
CA PRO A 665 -1.33 -11.92 -21.54
C PRO A 665 -0.33 -10.74 -21.52
N TYR A 666 0.96 -11.02 -21.73
CA TYR A 666 1.95 -9.99 -22.04
C TYR A 666 2.02 -9.71 -23.56
N PRO A 667 2.48 -8.51 -23.99
CA PRO A 667 2.57 -8.13 -25.41
C PRO A 667 3.58 -8.97 -26.19
N SER A 668 3.35 -9.12 -27.49
CA SER A 668 4.27 -9.84 -28.39
C SER A 668 5.69 -9.25 -28.42
N ASP A 669 5.84 -7.96 -28.11
CA ASP A 669 7.12 -7.25 -28.03
C ASP A 669 8.07 -7.85 -26.99
N ILE A 670 7.56 -8.37 -25.86
CA ILE A 670 8.40 -8.93 -24.79
C ILE A 670 9.17 -10.18 -25.24
N PRO A 671 8.52 -11.25 -25.73
CA PRO A 671 9.25 -12.41 -26.25
C PRO A 671 10.06 -12.09 -27.51
N GLU A 672 9.66 -11.09 -28.30
CA GLU A 672 10.42 -10.66 -29.48
C GLU A 672 11.83 -10.14 -29.11
N ILE A 673 12.00 -9.52 -27.92
CA ILE A 673 13.30 -9.02 -27.42
C ILE A 673 14.39 -10.09 -27.44
N ILE A 674 14.05 -11.34 -27.10
CA ILE A 674 15.03 -12.45 -27.09
C ILE A 674 15.00 -13.26 -28.40
N ILE A 675 13.81 -13.55 -28.94
CA ILE A 675 13.63 -14.45 -30.08
C ILE A 675 14.26 -13.89 -31.36
N GLN A 676 14.28 -12.58 -31.55
CA GLN A 676 14.88 -11.97 -32.74
C GLN A 676 16.40 -12.21 -32.87
N HIS A 677 17.07 -12.57 -31.78
CA HIS A 677 18.51 -12.88 -31.75
C HIS A 677 18.79 -14.39 -31.84
N MET A 678 17.76 -15.23 -32.01
CA MET A 678 17.88 -16.68 -32.01
C MET A 678 17.94 -17.25 -33.43
N GLU A 679 18.70 -18.32 -33.60
CA GLU A 679 18.82 -19.07 -34.85
C GLU A 679 17.64 -20.03 -35.05
N LYS A 680 17.43 -20.53 -36.27
CA LYS A 680 16.25 -21.38 -36.61
C LYS A 680 16.24 -22.73 -35.90
N GLU A 681 17.41 -23.16 -35.45
CA GLU A 681 17.68 -24.40 -34.71
C GLU A 681 17.58 -24.21 -33.19
N ASP A 682 17.58 -22.95 -32.72
CA ASP A 682 17.46 -22.65 -31.30
C ASP A 682 16.05 -22.95 -30.77
N VAL A 683 15.96 -23.13 -29.45
CA VAL A 683 14.68 -23.35 -28.74
C VAL A 683 14.49 -22.33 -27.63
N VAL A 684 13.35 -21.62 -27.67
CA VAL A 684 12.90 -20.73 -26.59
C VAL A 684 11.91 -21.44 -25.65
N LEU A 685 12.11 -21.30 -24.35
CA LEU A 685 11.24 -21.87 -23.31
C LEU A 685 10.29 -20.82 -22.71
N ASP A 686 9.02 -21.18 -22.55
CA ASP A 686 8.07 -20.51 -21.68
C ASP A 686 7.40 -21.53 -20.72
N PRO A 687 7.80 -21.58 -19.44
CA PRO A 687 7.25 -22.52 -18.47
C PRO A 687 5.83 -22.16 -18.01
N PHE A 688 5.29 -21.00 -18.38
CA PHE A 688 3.97 -20.51 -18.00
C PHE A 688 3.26 -19.91 -19.23
N LEU A 689 3.00 -20.77 -20.21
CA LEU A 689 2.68 -20.38 -21.59
C LEU A 689 1.40 -19.53 -21.71
N GLY A 690 0.40 -19.73 -20.84
CA GLY A 690 -0.83 -18.94 -20.82
C GLY A 690 -1.53 -18.96 -22.18
N SER A 691 -1.60 -17.80 -22.84
CA SER A 691 -2.24 -17.65 -24.16
C SER A 691 -1.38 -18.08 -25.37
N GLY A 692 -0.15 -18.52 -25.17
CA GLY A 692 0.73 -18.99 -26.25
C GLY A 692 1.56 -17.91 -26.94
N THR A 693 1.67 -16.71 -26.37
CA THR A 693 2.33 -15.55 -27.01
C THR A 693 3.76 -15.86 -27.42
N THR A 694 4.59 -16.43 -26.53
CA THR A 694 5.97 -16.84 -26.85
C THR A 694 6.03 -17.79 -28.05
N SER A 695 5.21 -18.85 -28.07
CA SER A 695 5.22 -19.83 -29.17
C SER A 695 4.74 -19.25 -30.50
N ILE A 696 3.80 -18.30 -30.48
CA ILE A 696 3.34 -17.58 -31.68
C ILE A 696 4.48 -16.76 -32.26
N VAL A 697 5.19 -16.00 -31.43
CA VAL A 697 6.34 -15.20 -31.87
C VAL A 697 7.48 -16.11 -32.36
N ALA A 698 7.80 -17.19 -31.65
CA ALA A 698 8.82 -18.15 -32.07
C ALA A 698 8.52 -18.75 -33.46
N ASN A 699 7.28 -19.18 -33.70
CA ASN A 699 6.85 -19.69 -35.00
C ASN A 699 6.99 -18.65 -36.12
N LYS A 700 6.69 -17.36 -35.86
CA LYS A 700 6.87 -16.26 -36.83
C LYS A 700 8.33 -16.09 -37.24
N TYR A 701 9.27 -16.23 -36.31
CA TYR A 701 10.71 -16.14 -36.57
C TYR A 701 11.30 -17.47 -37.09
N GLY A 702 10.51 -18.54 -37.13
CA GLY A 702 10.99 -19.86 -37.49
C GLY A 702 11.93 -20.48 -36.45
N VAL A 703 11.82 -20.07 -35.18
CA VAL A 703 12.56 -20.59 -34.03
C VAL A 703 11.74 -21.68 -33.32
N GLY A 704 12.39 -22.69 -32.74
CA GLY A 704 11.71 -23.69 -31.92
C GLY A 704 11.17 -23.09 -30.62
N SER A 705 10.06 -23.61 -30.10
CA SER A 705 9.62 -23.26 -28.74
C SER A 705 9.13 -24.45 -27.95
N ILE A 706 9.34 -24.40 -26.63
CA ILE A 706 8.72 -25.29 -25.65
C ILE A 706 7.87 -24.42 -24.73
N GLY A 707 6.57 -24.70 -24.68
CA GLY A 707 5.63 -23.99 -23.82
C GLY A 707 4.90 -24.95 -22.90
N ILE A 708 4.75 -24.61 -21.61
CA ILE A 708 4.10 -25.45 -20.60
C ILE A 708 2.89 -24.70 -20.02
N GLU A 709 1.73 -25.36 -19.98
CA GLU A 709 0.50 -24.82 -19.41
C GLU A 709 -0.20 -25.88 -18.55
N LYS A 710 -0.62 -25.51 -17.33
CA LYS A 710 -1.24 -26.42 -16.37
C LYS A 710 -2.77 -26.38 -16.42
N ASN A 711 -3.35 -25.26 -16.83
CA ASN A 711 -4.80 -25.07 -16.91
C ASN A 711 -5.34 -25.58 -18.25
N ASP A 712 -6.30 -26.50 -18.20
CA ASP A 712 -6.87 -27.15 -19.40
C ASP A 712 -7.48 -26.14 -20.39
N ASN A 713 -8.19 -25.13 -19.88
CA ASN A 713 -8.80 -24.10 -20.73
C ASN A 713 -7.74 -23.24 -21.44
N TYR A 714 -6.66 -22.89 -20.73
CA TYR A 714 -5.56 -22.14 -21.34
C TYR A 714 -4.72 -22.99 -22.28
N TYR A 715 -4.56 -24.29 -22.01
CA TYR A 715 -3.90 -25.23 -22.89
C TYR A 715 -4.62 -25.34 -24.25
N GLU A 716 -5.95 -25.51 -24.25
CA GLU A 716 -6.71 -25.54 -25.50
C GLU A 716 -6.75 -24.17 -26.19
N LEU A 717 -6.81 -23.07 -25.43
CA LEU A 717 -6.74 -21.71 -25.97
C LEU A 717 -5.40 -21.45 -26.67
N CYS A 718 -4.26 -21.75 -26.03
CA CYS A 718 -2.95 -21.48 -26.59
C CYS A 718 -2.71 -22.32 -27.84
N LYS A 719 -3.11 -23.61 -27.84
CA LYS A 719 -3.03 -24.47 -29.03
C LYS A 719 -3.77 -23.87 -30.22
N LYS A 720 -5.00 -23.41 -30.00
CA LYS A 720 -5.80 -22.75 -31.05
C LYS A 720 -5.09 -21.50 -31.56
N ARG A 721 -4.65 -20.61 -30.66
CA ARG A 721 -4.00 -19.34 -31.03
C ARG A 721 -2.66 -19.54 -31.76
N ILE A 722 -1.86 -20.53 -31.35
CA ILE A 722 -0.60 -20.89 -32.00
C ILE A 722 -0.86 -21.40 -33.42
N LYS A 723 -1.90 -22.23 -33.60
CA LYS A 723 -2.29 -22.75 -34.92
C LYS A 723 -2.77 -21.63 -35.85
N ASP A 724 -3.53 -20.67 -35.32
CA ASP A 724 -4.11 -19.57 -36.09
C ASP A 724 -3.12 -18.41 -36.32
N GLY A 725 -1.99 -18.37 -35.59
CA GLY A 725 -0.98 -17.31 -35.69
C GLY A 725 -1.44 -15.94 -35.16
N LEU A 726 -2.42 -15.92 -34.24
CA LEU A 726 -3.06 -14.69 -33.76
C LEU A 726 -2.19 -13.93 -32.77
N GLN A 727 -1.54 -12.85 -33.21
CA GLN A 727 -0.77 -11.96 -32.33
C GLN A 727 -1.68 -11.06 -31.48
N VAL A 728 -1.15 -10.58 -30.36
CA VAL A 728 -1.79 -9.55 -29.51
C VAL A 728 -0.81 -8.47 -29.11
#